data_AF-A0A972G9N8-F1
#
_entry.id   AF-A0A972G9N8-F1
#
_cell.length_a   1.000
_cell.length_b   1.000
_cell.length_c   1.000
_cell.angle_alpha   90.00
_cell.angle_beta   90.00
_cell.angle_gamma   90.00
#
_symmetry.space_group_name_H-M   'P 1'
#
loop_
_entity.id
_entity.type
_entity.pdbx_description
1 polymer ?
#
loop_
_entity_poly.entity_id
_entity_poly.type
_entity_poly.pdbx_seq_one_letter_code
_entity_poly.pdbx_strand_id
1 'polypeptide(L)'
;MTKIKGRVAGIAPGLSVVATAAVTLAGGADQAAAQALNACGPDAPGQDTATCDAPTDPGTNPYADGITYNNSDGLTLILNEDDITVRGSGARVVGSTSGEGDISMHLQNGKVITDGSAAFAPGLFAQIKNEESTASVTAQVGKGGEVNTVGLHHYGVLVSNSGLGAATAEMDGDAVTTHGANTHALFAEIENEESTATATARLIKGEITTTGGTEAAPGVFGLGAHGLFAQTAGDGAALAQMDGGAITTSGASARGLYAETRAGESTATVTARLTKGDISTGGRGADGLHALTLGTGAALAQMDGGTITTSGASARGLEAWIFNSDSSATVTARMTKGDINTGGGEAYGLDASTFGTGAALAQMEGGTVTTLGEDAYGLFALSRGGQAKAILGTDATVRVYGADADGIRAGGATGFDVDVAGEVTGGAGNGAAIRAFFLLGSPPPSDASGTIDIASTGKVTAGLSGYAIQVDGSGAAVITSAGTIEGDIRLGAGNDILTLAGGSFTGNLYVGDGDDTVTISATTVYDSSKILDGGAGDDRLTLHGQTLTTMENLRNWEHLTLAETELSLEGVGTLEAGLSIEAGSEFRVTGGGRGAPTGAPSAGHVASASGEGMTIRGDVINAGAVTLSVQDGKTGDVITIDGDYTNTGSGKSAFVLDTVLEGAGFATDRLVITGDTSGEIGLSLAGLDSAGAEVTELEIDVVSVGGASNGTFRLMDGNYVTSDGEHAVIAGAYLYRLAETADGWALSALSSTGEVHYGPSAPIHDSYGASLLAFNAPSALRGRGSSQDFRTLAWGGAGADAAGQD
;
A
#
# COMPACT_ATOMS: atom_id res chain seq x y z
N MET A 1 -1.71 -40.14 -10.02
CA MET A 1 -3.18 -40.07 -10.12
C MET A 1 -3.77 -39.88 -8.72
N THR A 2 -4.00 -38.64 -8.31
CA THR A 2 -4.98 -38.29 -7.27
C THR A 2 -5.44 -36.87 -7.60
N LYS A 3 -6.71 -36.73 -8.01
CA LYS A 3 -7.32 -35.47 -8.41
C LYS A 3 -7.84 -34.76 -7.17
N ILE A 4 -7.32 -33.56 -6.89
CA ILE A 4 -7.98 -32.60 -5.98
C ILE A 4 -8.79 -31.65 -6.87
N LYS A 5 -10.12 -31.69 -6.72
CA LYS A 5 -11.05 -30.72 -7.29
C LYS A 5 -11.33 -29.68 -6.22
N GLY A 6 -10.72 -28.50 -6.35
CA GLY A 6 -11.12 -27.27 -5.67
C GLY A 6 -11.31 -26.20 -6.75
N ARG A 7 -12.54 -25.71 -6.90
CA ARG A 7 -12.86 -24.54 -7.73
C ARG A 7 -12.25 -23.32 -7.03
N VAL A 8 -11.23 -22.71 -7.62
CA VAL A 8 -10.82 -21.33 -7.34
C VAL A 8 -11.16 -20.54 -8.60
N ALA A 9 -11.99 -19.51 -8.45
CA ALA A 9 -12.21 -18.52 -9.49
C ALA A 9 -10.92 -17.71 -9.62
N GLY A 10 -10.01 -18.18 -10.48
CA GLY A 10 -8.76 -17.50 -10.80
C GLY A 10 -9.02 -16.41 -11.83
N ILE A 11 -8.81 -15.17 -11.41
CA ILE A 11 -8.73 -13.98 -12.25
C ILE A 11 -7.42 -14.11 -13.04
N ALA A 12 -7.54 -14.60 -14.26
CA ALA A 12 -6.56 -14.50 -15.33
C ALA A 12 -7.35 -14.69 -16.64
N PRO A 13 -7.88 -13.61 -17.25
CA PRO A 13 -8.37 -13.69 -18.61
C PRO A 13 -7.18 -13.96 -19.53
N GLY A 14 -7.44 -14.80 -20.54
CA GLY A 14 -6.43 -15.59 -21.22
C GLY A 14 -5.35 -14.78 -21.95
N LEU A 15 -4.10 -15.00 -21.57
CA LEU A 15 -2.98 -14.82 -22.48
C LEU A 15 -2.68 -16.15 -23.16
N SER A 16 -3.01 -16.22 -24.45
CA SER A 16 -2.53 -17.28 -25.34
C SER A 16 -1.00 -17.19 -25.37
N VAL A 17 -0.32 -18.30 -25.05
CA VAL A 17 1.12 -18.45 -25.30
C VAL A 17 1.36 -18.11 -26.77
N VAL A 18 1.98 -16.96 -27.04
CA VAL A 18 2.38 -16.57 -28.38
C VAL A 18 3.64 -17.36 -28.67
N ALA A 19 3.47 -18.57 -29.22
CA ALA A 19 4.52 -19.16 -30.03
C ALA A 19 4.62 -18.30 -31.29
N THR A 20 5.45 -17.26 -31.24
CA THR A 20 5.83 -16.51 -32.43
C THR A 20 6.50 -17.53 -33.35
N ALA A 21 5.83 -17.88 -34.45
CA ALA A 21 6.37 -18.86 -35.38
C ALA A 21 7.79 -18.42 -35.76
N ALA A 22 8.77 -19.31 -35.58
CA ALA A 22 10.06 -19.14 -36.23
C ALA A 22 9.77 -18.91 -37.71
N VAL A 23 10.24 -17.80 -38.27
CA VAL A 23 10.25 -17.65 -39.72
C VAL A 23 11.31 -18.63 -40.18
N THR A 24 10.91 -19.88 -40.38
CA THR A 24 11.72 -20.79 -41.18
C THR A 24 11.64 -20.20 -42.57
N LEU A 25 12.65 -19.39 -42.94
CA LEU A 25 12.88 -18.89 -44.29
C LEU A 25 13.19 -20.11 -45.16
N ALA A 26 12.18 -20.92 -45.45
CA ALA A 26 12.25 -21.94 -46.45
C ALA A 26 12.63 -21.23 -47.73
N GLY A 27 13.79 -21.59 -48.30
CA GLY A 27 14.30 -21.08 -49.56
C GLY A 27 13.23 -21.18 -50.65
N GLY A 28 12.40 -20.15 -50.75
CA GLY A 28 11.35 -20.03 -51.75
C GLY A 28 12.03 -19.63 -53.05
N ALA A 29 11.87 -20.47 -54.06
CA ALA A 29 12.38 -20.23 -55.40
C ALA A 29 12.01 -18.83 -55.91
N ASP A 30 13.03 -18.09 -56.37
CA ASP A 30 12.94 -16.82 -57.07
C ASP A 30 11.76 -16.82 -58.05
N GLN A 31 10.69 -16.08 -57.72
CA GLN A 31 9.73 -15.68 -58.74
C GLN A 31 10.33 -14.52 -59.52
N ALA A 32 10.73 -14.85 -60.74
CA ALA A 32 11.36 -13.99 -61.73
C ALA A 32 10.45 -12.83 -62.18
N ALA A 33 10.35 -11.78 -61.38
CA ALA A 33 10.34 -10.42 -61.94
C ALA A 33 11.79 -10.11 -62.38
N ALA A 34 11.97 -9.40 -63.49
CA ALA A 34 13.30 -9.09 -64.01
C ALA A 34 14.00 -8.08 -63.09
N GLN A 35 14.65 -8.57 -62.03
CA GLN A 35 15.38 -7.74 -61.07
C GLN A 35 16.64 -7.15 -61.72
N ALA A 36 16.99 -5.92 -61.35
CA ALA A 36 18.25 -5.31 -61.77
C ALA A 36 19.40 -5.88 -60.90
N LEU A 37 19.94 -7.03 -61.33
CA LEU A 37 21.07 -7.68 -60.66
C LEU A 37 22.29 -6.75 -60.72
N ASN A 38 22.92 -6.47 -59.57
CA ASN A 38 24.12 -5.61 -59.48
C ASN A 38 23.94 -4.23 -60.15
N ALA A 39 22.74 -3.64 -60.03
CA ALA A 39 22.36 -2.39 -60.69
C ALA A 39 23.25 -1.19 -60.35
N CYS A 40 23.89 -1.22 -59.18
CA CYS A 40 24.73 -0.13 -58.67
C CYS A 40 26.24 -0.42 -58.81
N GLY A 41 26.59 -1.39 -59.66
CA GLY A 41 27.96 -1.83 -59.89
C GLY A 41 28.18 -3.31 -59.54
N PRO A 42 29.26 -3.92 -60.03
CA PRO A 42 29.58 -5.31 -59.73
C PRO A 42 30.03 -5.48 -58.26
N ASP A 43 29.60 -6.57 -57.66
CA ASP A 43 30.21 -7.15 -56.46
C ASP A 43 31.39 -8.03 -56.93
N ALA A 44 32.61 -7.51 -56.80
CA ALA A 44 33.83 -8.15 -57.28
C ALA A 44 34.85 -8.29 -56.13
N PRO A 45 35.74 -9.30 -56.14
CA PRO A 45 36.76 -9.44 -55.10
C PRO A 45 37.58 -8.15 -54.92
N GLY A 46 37.47 -7.52 -53.74
CA GLY A 46 38.11 -6.24 -53.39
C GLY A 46 37.29 -4.98 -53.69
N GLN A 47 36.03 -5.11 -54.11
CA GLN A 47 35.04 -4.02 -54.15
C GLN A 47 34.00 -4.22 -53.04
N ASP A 48 34.34 -3.75 -51.85
CA ASP A 48 33.52 -3.91 -50.64
C ASP A 48 32.45 -2.82 -50.52
N THR A 49 32.28 -1.97 -51.55
CA THR A 49 31.30 -0.87 -51.55
C THR A 49 30.71 -0.64 -52.95
N ALA A 50 29.38 -0.65 -53.04
CA ALA A 50 28.60 -0.28 -54.22
C ALA A 50 27.70 0.92 -53.89
N THR A 51 27.72 1.96 -54.74
CA THR A 51 26.90 3.16 -54.57
C THR A 51 25.94 3.30 -55.74
N CYS A 52 24.65 3.46 -55.46
CA CYS A 52 23.63 3.68 -56.48
C CYS A 52 23.58 5.16 -56.86
N ASP A 53 23.68 5.44 -58.17
CA ASP A 53 23.60 6.81 -58.72
C ASP A 53 22.16 7.16 -59.14
N ALA A 54 21.86 8.46 -59.21
CA ALA A 54 20.61 8.98 -59.74
C ALA A 54 20.42 8.61 -61.24
N PRO A 55 19.17 8.52 -61.74
CA PRO A 55 18.91 8.24 -63.15
C PRO A 55 19.55 9.30 -64.05
N THR A 56 20.35 8.87 -65.04
CA THR A 56 20.98 9.79 -66.00
C THR A 56 20.00 10.36 -67.02
N ASP A 57 18.80 9.79 -67.16
CA ASP A 57 17.72 10.23 -68.07
C ASP A 57 16.44 10.58 -67.31
N PRO A 58 15.99 11.86 -67.32
CA PRO A 58 14.79 12.31 -66.64
C PRO A 58 13.54 11.54 -67.10
N GLY A 59 12.94 10.75 -66.20
CA GLY A 59 11.71 9.98 -66.45
C GLY A 59 11.89 8.47 -66.58
N THR A 60 13.13 7.97 -66.50
CA THR A 60 13.40 6.52 -66.34
C THR A 60 13.68 6.20 -64.87
N ASN A 61 13.20 5.06 -64.39
CA ASN A 61 13.56 4.54 -63.08
C ASN A 61 14.34 3.22 -63.25
N PRO A 62 15.69 3.25 -63.16
CA PRO A 62 16.51 2.04 -63.33
C PRO A 62 16.31 1.02 -62.20
N TYR A 63 15.66 1.41 -61.10
CA TYR A 63 15.42 0.58 -59.92
C TYR A 63 13.95 0.16 -59.76
N ALA A 64 13.18 0.19 -60.86
CA ALA A 64 11.73 -0.10 -60.85
C ALA A 64 11.39 -1.53 -60.39
N ASP A 65 12.28 -2.50 -60.61
CA ASP A 65 12.08 -3.91 -60.24
C ASP A 65 12.78 -4.31 -58.91
N GLY A 66 13.51 -3.38 -58.30
CA GLY A 66 14.32 -3.60 -57.10
C GLY A 66 15.80 -3.82 -57.41
N ILE A 67 16.60 -3.88 -56.34
CA ILE A 67 18.07 -4.06 -56.37
C ILE A 67 18.39 -5.34 -55.60
N THR A 68 19.17 -6.24 -56.19
CA THR A 68 19.57 -7.48 -55.52
C THR A 68 21.03 -7.81 -55.77
N TYR A 69 21.75 -8.06 -54.67
CA TYR A 69 23.07 -8.69 -54.61
C TYR A 69 22.94 -10.03 -53.89
N ASN A 70 23.46 -11.09 -54.53
CA ASN A 70 23.43 -12.45 -54.01
C ASN A 70 24.86 -13.00 -53.94
N ASN A 71 25.13 -13.80 -52.90
CA ASN A 71 26.43 -14.42 -52.64
C ASN A 71 27.55 -13.41 -52.39
N SER A 72 27.22 -12.30 -51.74
CA SER A 72 28.20 -11.28 -51.37
C SER A 72 29.14 -11.76 -50.25
N ASP A 73 30.34 -11.19 -50.19
CA ASP A 73 31.32 -11.43 -49.15
C ASP A 73 31.98 -10.09 -48.78
N GLY A 74 31.38 -9.36 -47.83
CA GLY A 74 31.90 -8.04 -47.43
C GLY A 74 31.27 -6.81 -48.11
N LEU A 75 30.03 -6.89 -48.63
CA LEU A 75 29.44 -5.79 -49.40
C LEU A 75 28.79 -4.70 -48.53
N THR A 76 29.15 -3.45 -48.80
CA THR A 76 28.45 -2.23 -48.36
C THR A 76 27.66 -1.60 -49.51
N LEU A 77 26.33 -1.61 -49.45
CA LEU A 77 25.47 -0.96 -50.45
C LEU A 77 24.99 0.41 -49.96
N ILE A 78 25.24 1.47 -50.73
CA ILE A 78 24.87 2.85 -50.39
C ILE A 78 23.87 3.39 -51.43
N LEU A 79 22.71 3.86 -50.96
CA LEU A 79 21.72 4.62 -51.72
C LEU A 79 21.75 6.07 -51.20
N ASN A 80 22.31 7.02 -51.95
CA ASN A 80 22.58 8.37 -51.45
C ASN A 80 22.27 9.47 -52.48
N GLU A 81 21.08 9.43 -53.08
CA GLU A 81 20.66 10.46 -54.03
C GLU A 81 19.14 10.68 -53.92
N ASP A 82 18.72 11.96 -53.89
CA ASP A 82 17.33 12.37 -53.62
C ASP A 82 16.32 11.83 -54.64
N ASP A 83 16.76 11.62 -55.89
CA ASP A 83 15.92 11.16 -57.00
C ASP A 83 15.85 9.61 -57.12
N ILE A 84 16.51 8.86 -56.24
CA ILE A 84 16.43 7.40 -56.26
C ILE A 84 15.08 6.94 -55.71
N THR A 85 14.33 6.19 -56.51
CA THR A 85 13.13 5.47 -56.07
C THR A 85 13.25 3.99 -56.39
N VAL A 86 13.61 3.17 -55.40
CA VAL A 86 13.59 1.70 -55.54
C VAL A 86 12.16 1.20 -55.43
N ARG A 87 11.73 0.34 -56.35
CA ARG A 87 10.39 -0.25 -56.36
C ARG A 87 10.43 -1.78 -56.38
N GLY A 88 9.28 -2.43 -56.47
CA GLY A 88 9.16 -3.88 -56.64
C GLY A 88 9.64 -4.64 -55.41
N SER A 89 10.74 -5.38 -55.56
CA SER A 89 11.28 -6.27 -54.52
C SER A 89 12.08 -5.55 -53.41
N GLY A 90 12.24 -4.23 -53.50
CA GLY A 90 13.06 -3.47 -52.56
C GLY A 90 14.55 -3.57 -52.87
N ALA A 91 15.39 -3.28 -51.88
CA ALA A 91 16.85 -3.43 -51.96
C ALA A 91 17.31 -4.60 -51.08
N ARG A 92 18.14 -5.47 -51.65
CA ARG A 92 18.53 -6.73 -51.03
C ARG A 92 20.03 -7.02 -51.19
N VAL A 93 20.69 -7.37 -50.09
CA VAL A 93 22.06 -7.90 -50.06
C VAL A 93 22.10 -9.20 -49.26
N VAL A 94 22.51 -10.29 -49.90
CA VAL A 94 22.57 -11.62 -49.27
C VAL A 94 23.96 -12.21 -49.39
N GLY A 95 24.53 -12.54 -48.25
CA GLY A 95 25.84 -13.15 -48.11
C GLY A 95 25.93 -14.53 -48.71
N SER A 96 27.14 -14.90 -49.11
CA SER A 96 27.45 -16.27 -49.52
C SER A 96 27.49 -17.22 -48.31
N THR A 97 27.28 -18.51 -48.57
CA THR A 97 27.36 -19.56 -47.53
C THR A 97 28.79 -19.84 -47.05
N SER A 98 29.79 -19.15 -47.61
CA SER A 98 31.21 -19.27 -47.24
C SER A 98 31.85 -17.90 -46.96
N GLY A 99 31.06 -16.82 -46.98
CA GLY A 99 31.56 -15.46 -46.81
C GLY A 99 31.83 -15.16 -45.35
N GLU A 100 32.87 -14.36 -45.11
CA GLU A 100 33.32 -13.95 -43.78
C GLU A 100 33.34 -12.42 -43.62
N GLY A 101 32.98 -11.66 -44.66
CA GLY A 101 32.90 -10.21 -44.62
C GLY A 101 31.57 -9.66 -44.09
N ASP A 102 31.63 -8.49 -43.47
CA ASP A 102 30.46 -7.74 -42.99
C ASP A 102 29.54 -7.33 -44.15
N ILE A 103 28.24 -7.38 -43.92
CA ILE A 103 27.25 -6.91 -44.89
C ILE A 103 26.59 -5.66 -44.36
N SER A 104 26.60 -4.58 -45.13
CA SER A 104 25.94 -3.35 -44.74
C SER A 104 25.10 -2.73 -45.86
N MET A 105 23.99 -2.10 -45.47
CA MET A 105 23.13 -1.34 -46.37
C MET A 105 22.83 0.03 -45.75
N HIS A 106 23.00 1.10 -46.52
CA HIS A 106 22.71 2.46 -46.08
C HIS A 106 21.80 3.17 -47.09
N LEU A 107 20.57 3.47 -46.69
CA LEU A 107 19.68 4.39 -47.39
C LEU A 107 19.89 5.78 -46.81
N GLN A 108 20.78 6.58 -47.38
CA GLN A 108 21.08 7.94 -46.93
C GLN A 108 20.02 8.93 -47.47
N ASN A 109 19.87 9.01 -48.79
CA ASN A 109 18.85 9.82 -49.46
C ASN A 109 18.11 8.96 -50.50
N GLY A 110 16.81 9.17 -50.62
CA GLY A 110 15.95 8.51 -51.60
C GLY A 110 14.82 7.68 -50.97
N LYS A 111 14.05 7.01 -51.83
CA LYS A 111 12.83 6.31 -51.43
C LYS A 111 12.85 4.84 -51.83
N VAL A 112 12.40 3.97 -50.93
CA VAL A 112 12.15 2.55 -51.22
C VAL A 112 10.67 2.26 -51.04
N ILE A 113 10.02 1.72 -52.08
CA ILE A 113 8.58 1.44 -52.09
C ILE A 113 8.34 0.00 -52.51
N THR A 114 7.72 -0.83 -51.68
CA THR A 114 7.29 -2.18 -52.08
C THR A 114 5.77 -2.30 -52.09
N ASP A 115 5.20 -2.75 -53.21
CA ASP A 115 3.76 -2.94 -53.41
C ASP A 115 3.38 -4.43 -53.41
N GLY A 116 2.44 -4.78 -52.52
CA GLY A 116 2.16 -6.13 -52.01
C GLY A 116 1.56 -7.17 -52.96
N SER A 117 2.24 -7.48 -54.06
CA SER A 117 1.94 -8.67 -54.86
C SER A 117 2.78 -9.90 -54.49
N ALA A 118 3.93 -9.71 -53.84
CA ALA A 118 4.80 -10.79 -53.37
C ALA A 118 4.60 -11.04 -51.87
N ALA A 119 4.58 -12.31 -51.45
CA ALA A 119 4.38 -12.70 -50.04
C ALA A 119 5.53 -12.32 -49.09
N PHE A 120 6.63 -11.78 -49.62
CA PHE A 120 7.80 -11.33 -48.89
C PHE A 120 8.53 -10.26 -49.74
N ALA A 121 8.30 -8.98 -49.44
CA ALA A 121 8.96 -7.85 -50.11
C ALA A 121 9.40 -6.80 -49.09
N PRO A 122 10.48 -7.07 -48.33
CA PRO A 122 11.06 -6.09 -47.41
C PRO A 122 11.56 -4.87 -48.19
N GLY A 123 11.54 -3.69 -47.56
CA GLY A 123 12.10 -2.47 -48.15
C GLY A 123 13.62 -2.59 -48.30
N LEU A 124 14.32 -2.69 -47.16
CA LEU A 124 15.75 -3.02 -47.10
C LEU A 124 15.92 -4.42 -46.49
N PHE A 125 16.70 -5.29 -47.12
CA PHE A 125 16.97 -6.63 -46.60
C PHE A 125 18.45 -7.00 -46.70
N ALA A 126 19.08 -7.22 -45.54
CA ALA A 126 20.45 -7.65 -45.42
C ALA A 126 20.53 -9.00 -44.67
N GLN A 127 21.27 -9.96 -45.20
CA GLN A 127 21.38 -11.29 -44.58
C GLN A 127 22.78 -11.90 -44.66
N ILE A 128 23.28 -12.45 -43.56
CA ILE A 128 24.42 -13.38 -43.52
C ILE A 128 23.89 -14.81 -43.38
N LYS A 129 24.38 -15.71 -44.23
CA LYS A 129 23.99 -17.14 -44.26
C LYS A 129 25.04 -18.10 -43.73
N ASN A 130 26.29 -17.66 -43.60
CA ASN A 130 27.38 -18.51 -43.13
C ASN A 130 27.28 -18.64 -41.61
N GLU A 131 26.90 -19.84 -41.15
CA GLU A 131 26.68 -20.14 -39.73
C GLU A 131 27.94 -20.00 -38.87
N GLU A 132 29.12 -20.15 -39.48
CA GLU A 132 30.42 -20.02 -38.81
C GLU A 132 30.97 -18.58 -38.84
N SER A 133 30.35 -17.70 -39.61
CA SER A 133 30.89 -16.35 -39.82
C SER A 133 30.73 -15.51 -38.56
N THR A 134 31.81 -14.83 -38.16
CA THR A 134 31.78 -13.83 -37.09
C THR A 134 31.38 -12.44 -37.59
N ALA A 135 31.05 -12.31 -38.88
CA ALA A 135 30.70 -11.05 -39.51
C ALA A 135 29.35 -10.52 -39.02
N SER A 136 29.25 -9.20 -38.98
CA SER A 136 28.04 -8.49 -38.60
C SER A 136 27.25 -8.06 -39.83
N VAL A 137 25.94 -7.99 -39.68
CA VAL A 137 25.03 -7.49 -40.71
C VAL A 137 24.32 -6.24 -40.20
N THR A 138 24.28 -5.20 -41.04
CA THR A 138 23.71 -3.89 -40.70
C THR A 138 22.83 -3.36 -41.83
N ALA A 139 21.68 -2.79 -41.51
CA ALA A 139 20.92 -1.97 -42.44
C ALA A 139 20.45 -0.67 -41.76
N GLN A 140 20.67 0.46 -42.43
CA GLN A 140 20.41 1.79 -41.89
C GLN A 140 19.56 2.63 -42.83
N VAL A 141 18.51 3.27 -42.28
CA VAL A 141 17.79 4.37 -42.93
C VAL A 141 18.32 5.68 -42.34
N GLY A 142 19.16 6.37 -43.10
CA GLY A 142 19.75 7.66 -42.78
C GLY A 142 18.86 8.85 -43.16
N LYS A 143 19.34 10.06 -42.85
CA LYS A 143 18.65 11.33 -43.02
C LYS A 143 18.29 11.60 -44.49
N GLY A 144 16.99 11.73 -44.79
CA GLY A 144 16.46 11.88 -46.16
C GLY A 144 16.04 10.57 -46.82
N GLY A 145 16.20 9.43 -46.12
CA GLY A 145 15.66 8.13 -46.52
C GLY A 145 14.20 7.95 -46.12
N GLU A 146 13.37 7.47 -47.06
CA GLU A 146 11.98 7.05 -46.81
C GLU A 146 11.75 5.59 -47.26
N VAL A 147 11.15 4.77 -46.40
CA VAL A 147 10.75 3.40 -46.75
C VAL A 147 9.25 3.24 -46.59
N ASN A 148 8.56 2.73 -47.61
CA ASN A 148 7.14 2.42 -47.58
C ASN A 148 6.86 1.01 -48.10
N THR A 149 6.33 0.14 -47.26
CA THR A 149 6.03 -1.25 -47.63
C THR A 149 4.58 -1.61 -47.34
N VAL A 150 3.92 -2.29 -48.27
CA VAL A 150 2.52 -2.72 -48.11
C VAL A 150 2.36 -4.20 -48.46
N GLY A 151 1.75 -4.99 -47.57
CA GLY A 151 1.29 -6.36 -47.83
C GLY A 151 1.37 -7.30 -46.61
N LEU A 152 1.20 -8.62 -46.79
CA LEU A 152 1.30 -9.63 -45.71
C LEU A 152 2.76 -10.00 -45.44
N HIS A 153 3.22 -9.98 -44.17
CA HIS A 153 4.63 -10.24 -43.79
C HIS A 153 5.66 -9.25 -44.38
N HIS A 154 5.34 -7.95 -44.38
CA HIS A 154 6.24 -6.92 -44.88
C HIS A 154 7.08 -6.29 -43.77
N TYR A 155 8.34 -6.02 -44.13
CA TYR A 155 9.33 -5.42 -43.26
C TYR A 155 9.82 -4.12 -43.90
N GLY A 156 9.93 -3.03 -43.15
CA GLY A 156 10.58 -1.82 -43.64
C GLY A 156 12.07 -2.09 -43.85
N VAL A 157 12.73 -2.50 -42.78
CA VAL A 157 14.12 -2.95 -42.73
C VAL A 157 14.15 -4.31 -42.05
N LEU A 158 14.77 -5.29 -42.70
CA LEU A 158 15.00 -6.62 -42.14
C LEU A 158 16.49 -6.97 -42.22
N VAL A 159 17.04 -7.32 -41.07
CA VAL A 159 18.42 -7.76 -40.90
C VAL A 159 18.42 -9.14 -40.24
N SER A 160 19.00 -10.15 -40.90
CA SER A 160 19.07 -11.53 -40.39
C SER A 160 20.51 -12.04 -40.39
N ASN A 161 20.97 -12.56 -39.25
CA ASN A 161 22.29 -13.19 -39.13
C ASN A 161 22.14 -14.65 -38.70
N SER A 162 22.47 -15.58 -39.60
CA SER A 162 22.59 -17.00 -39.26
C SER A 162 23.97 -17.37 -38.71
N GLY A 163 24.93 -16.42 -38.66
CA GLY A 163 26.27 -16.59 -38.10
C GLY A 163 26.41 -16.20 -36.63
N LEU A 164 27.66 -16.01 -36.19
CA LEU A 164 28.05 -15.67 -34.81
C LEU A 164 28.18 -14.16 -34.55
N GLY A 165 28.05 -13.32 -35.59
CA GLY A 165 28.16 -11.87 -35.49
C GLY A 165 26.83 -11.17 -35.17
N ALA A 166 26.87 -9.84 -35.08
CA ALA A 166 25.71 -9.04 -34.67
C ALA A 166 24.71 -8.83 -35.83
N ALA A 167 23.47 -8.48 -35.47
CA ALA A 167 22.43 -8.04 -36.40
C ALA A 167 21.92 -6.66 -35.98
N THR A 168 22.04 -5.65 -36.84
CA THR A 168 21.66 -4.26 -36.51
C THR A 168 20.76 -3.63 -37.58
N ALA A 169 19.51 -3.34 -37.23
CA ALA A 169 18.59 -2.51 -38.01
C ALA A 169 18.48 -1.13 -37.34
N GLU A 170 18.86 -0.06 -38.04
CA GLU A 170 18.91 1.30 -37.48
C GLU A 170 18.17 2.33 -38.34
N MET A 171 17.57 3.33 -37.71
CA MET A 171 17.01 4.50 -38.36
C MET A 171 17.49 5.79 -37.70
N ASP A 172 18.10 6.67 -38.49
CA ASP A 172 18.41 8.08 -38.20
C ASP A 172 17.82 8.99 -39.30
N GLY A 173 16.75 8.50 -39.93
CA GLY A 173 16.15 9.01 -41.16
C GLY A 173 14.83 9.73 -40.99
N ASP A 174 14.09 9.85 -42.07
CA ASP A 174 12.85 10.65 -42.11
C ASP A 174 11.65 9.79 -41.73
N ALA A 175 11.33 8.76 -42.52
CA ALA A 175 10.16 7.92 -42.26
C ALA A 175 10.30 6.45 -42.70
N VAL A 176 9.78 5.54 -41.88
CA VAL A 176 9.53 4.13 -42.26
C VAL A 176 8.06 3.81 -42.01
N THR A 177 7.36 3.42 -43.07
CA THR A 177 5.93 3.16 -43.04
C THR A 177 5.67 1.75 -43.54
N THR A 178 4.99 0.93 -42.73
CA THR A 178 4.68 -0.46 -43.05
C THR A 178 3.21 -0.76 -42.80
N HIS A 179 2.57 -1.46 -43.74
CA HIS A 179 1.15 -1.77 -43.68
C HIS A 179 0.89 -3.23 -44.03
N GLY A 180 0.06 -3.90 -43.22
CA GLY A 180 -0.46 -5.24 -43.45
C GLY A 180 -0.25 -6.18 -42.27
N ALA A 181 -0.65 -7.44 -42.42
CA ALA A 181 -0.67 -8.38 -41.31
C ALA A 181 0.75 -8.92 -41.02
N ASN A 182 1.11 -9.02 -39.73
CA ASN A 182 2.44 -9.43 -39.26
C ASN A 182 3.57 -8.57 -39.86
N THR A 183 3.59 -7.28 -39.53
CA THR A 183 4.49 -6.30 -40.14
C THR A 183 5.40 -5.65 -39.11
N HIS A 184 6.62 -5.33 -39.54
CA HIS A 184 7.62 -4.73 -38.67
C HIS A 184 8.34 -3.59 -39.41
N ALA A 185 8.48 -2.42 -38.79
CA ALA A 185 9.24 -1.34 -39.43
C ALA A 185 10.74 -1.65 -39.44
N LEU A 186 11.36 -1.89 -38.30
CA LEU A 186 12.75 -2.34 -38.20
C LEU A 186 12.80 -3.68 -37.46
N PHE A 187 13.33 -4.71 -38.12
CA PHE A 187 13.50 -6.03 -37.54
C PHE A 187 14.96 -6.49 -37.65
N ALA A 188 15.57 -6.80 -36.52
CA ALA A 188 16.87 -7.44 -36.42
C ALA A 188 16.74 -8.83 -35.77
N GLU A 189 17.25 -9.85 -36.45
CA GLU A 189 17.14 -11.25 -36.05
C GLU A 189 18.52 -11.93 -36.06
N ILE A 190 18.82 -12.67 -34.99
CA ILE A 190 19.89 -13.66 -34.95
C ILE A 190 19.24 -15.04 -34.88
N GLU A 191 19.51 -15.87 -35.89
CA GLU A 191 18.93 -17.21 -36.04
C GLU A 191 19.82 -18.29 -35.40
N ASN A 192 21.10 -17.98 -35.17
CA ASN A 192 22.08 -18.94 -34.68
C ASN A 192 21.96 -19.12 -33.16
N GLU A 193 21.67 -20.35 -32.75
CA GLU A 193 21.53 -20.74 -31.33
C GLU A 193 22.87 -20.65 -30.55
N GLU A 194 24.01 -20.69 -31.22
CA GLU A 194 25.35 -20.56 -30.62
C GLU A 194 25.85 -19.11 -30.55
N SER A 195 25.16 -18.17 -31.21
CA SER A 195 25.60 -16.78 -31.27
C SER A 195 25.44 -16.07 -29.93
N THR A 196 26.54 -15.49 -29.45
CA THR A 196 26.57 -14.63 -28.26
C THR A 196 26.45 -13.15 -28.61
N ALA A 197 26.25 -12.81 -29.89
CA ALA A 197 26.18 -11.44 -30.36
C ALA A 197 24.79 -10.82 -30.14
N THR A 198 24.69 -9.49 -30.22
CA THR A 198 23.46 -8.76 -29.94
C THR A 198 22.64 -8.54 -31.20
N ALA A 199 21.33 -8.82 -31.13
CA ALA A 199 20.34 -8.35 -32.10
C ALA A 199 19.85 -6.96 -31.69
N THR A 200 19.97 -5.96 -32.56
CA THR A 200 19.66 -4.55 -32.25
C THR A 200 18.71 -3.94 -33.28
N ALA A 201 17.56 -3.44 -32.83
CA ALA A 201 16.66 -2.58 -33.60
C ALA A 201 16.60 -1.20 -32.95
N ARG A 202 17.01 -0.14 -33.67
CA ARG A 202 17.28 1.16 -33.07
C ARG A 202 16.70 2.34 -33.87
N LEU A 203 15.94 3.20 -33.21
CA LEU A 203 15.49 4.49 -33.73
C LEU A 203 16.22 5.63 -33.02
N ILE A 204 16.98 6.43 -33.76
CA ILE A 204 17.66 7.62 -33.25
C ILE A 204 16.75 8.84 -33.40
N LYS A 205 16.13 8.99 -34.56
CA LYS A 205 15.12 10.02 -34.88
C LYS A 205 14.30 9.61 -36.11
N GLY A 206 13.20 10.32 -36.34
CA GLY A 206 12.31 10.11 -37.48
C GLY A 206 10.95 9.55 -37.06
N GLU A 207 10.15 9.19 -38.05
CA GLU A 207 8.76 8.74 -37.86
C GLU A 207 8.59 7.29 -38.32
N ILE A 208 8.07 6.44 -37.43
CA ILE A 208 7.68 5.07 -37.78
C ILE A 208 6.16 4.94 -37.69
N THR A 209 5.54 4.41 -38.74
CA THR A 209 4.14 4.00 -38.71
C THR A 209 4.01 2.55 -39.16
N THR A 210 3.52 1.67 -38.29
CA THR A 210 3.30 0.24 -38.60
C THR A 210 1.85 -0.13 -38.33
N THR A 211 1.11 -0.48 -39.36
CA THR A 211 -0.32 -0.82 -39.23
C THR A 211 -0.56 -2.28 -39.55
N GLY A 212 -1.09 -3.00 -38.57
CA GLY A 212 -1.46 -4.41 -38.60
C GLY A 212 -2.88 -4.65 -39.09
N GLY A 213 -3.24 -5.92 -39.22
CA GLY A 213 -4.63 -6.33 -39.46
C GLY A 213 -5.52 -6.11 -38.24
N THR A 214 -6.81 -5.86 -38.47
CA THR A 214 -7.80 -5.59 -37.41
C THR A 214 -8.31 -6.84 -36.70
N GLU A 215 -8.27 -8.00 -37.35
CA GLU A 215 -8.80 -9.28 -36.85
C GLU A 215 -8.03 -10.44 -37.51
N ALA A 216 -7.60 -11.42 -36.71
CA ALA A 216 -7.15 -12.70 -37.25
C ALA A 216 -8.34 -13.49 -37.79
N ALA A 217 -8.25 -14.00 -39.02
CA ALA A 217 -9.06 -15.16 -39.38
C ALA A 217 -8.81 -16.27 -38.33
N PRO A 218 -9.83 -17.04 -37.90
CA PRO A 218 -9.64 -18.10 -36.92
C PRO A 218 -8.49 -19.04 -37.36
N GLY A 219 -7.42 -19.10 -36.55
CA GLY A 219 -6.24 -19.93 -36.83
C GLY A 219 -4.98 -19.18 -37.29
N VAL A 220 -5.00 -17.85 -37.44
CA VAL A 220 -3.79 -17.04 -37.66
C VAL A 220 -3.35 -16.40 -36.33
N PHE A 221 -2.44 -17.05 -35.63
CA PHE A 221 -1.77 -16.48 -34.46
C PHE A 221 -0.57 -15.63 -34.92
N GLY A 222 -0.28 -14.50 -34.27
CA GLY A 222 0.90 -13.68 -34.60
C GLY A 222 0.67 -12.55 -35.61
N LEU A 223 -0.51 -11.90 -35.61
CA LEU A 223 -0.75 -10.69 -36.42
C LEU A 223 -0.23 -9.40 -35.75
N GLY A 224 1.01 -9.43 -35.25
CA GLY A 224 1.64 -8.29 -34.60
C GLY A 224 2.04 -7.18 -35.58
N ALA A 225 1.96 -5.94 -35.13
CA ALA A 225 2.50 -4.77 -35.81
C ALA A 225 3.56 -4.15 -34.92
N HIS A 226 4.83 -4.21 -35.28
CA HIS A 226 5.93 -3.74 -34.42
C HIS A 226 6.70 -2.57 -35.03
N GLY A 227 6.96 -1.54 -34.23
CA GLY A 227 7.84 -0.45 -34.64
C GLY A 227 9.29 -0.95 -34.73
N LEU A 228 9.87 -1.29 -33.58
CA LEU A 228 11.19 -1.88 -33.47
C LEU A 228 11.07 -3.30 -32.93
N PHE A 229 11.69 -4.26 -33.62
CA PHE A 229 11.73 -5.65 -33.19
C PHE A 229 13.17 -6.17 -33.19
N ALA A 230 13.65 -6.64 -32.04
CA ALA A 230 14.91 -7.36 -31.92
C ALA A 230 14.67 -8.77 -31.39
N GLN A 231 15.22 -9.77 -32.08
CA GLN A 231 15.06 -11.18 -31.71
C GLN A 231 16.38 -11.94 -31.79
N THR A 232 16.61 -12.82 -30.83
CA THR A 232 17.73 -13.77 -30.89
C THR A 232 17.30 -15.19 -30.51
N ALA A 233 17.76 -16.16 -31.29
CA ALA A 233 17.70 -17.58 -30.99
C ALA A 233 18.91 -18.07 -30.18
N GLY A 234 19.95 -17.24 -30.04
CA GLY A 234 21.20 -17.58 -29.34
C GLY A 234 21.32 -17.03 -27.92
N ASP A 235 22.51 -17.21 -27.35
CA ASP A 235 22.87 -16.79 -25.99
C ASP A 235 23.18 -15.29 -25.85
N GLY A 236 23.16 -14.55 -26.96
CA GLY A 236 23.34 -13.10 -26.98
C GLY A 236 22.12 -12.30 -26.51
N ALA A 237 22.29 -10.97 -26.44
CA ALA A 237 21.22 -10.06 -26.02
C ALA A 237 20.29 -9.67 -27.18
N ALA A 238 19.06 -9.26 -26.85
CA ALA A 238 18.15 -8.59 -27.78
C ALA A 238 17.85 -7.17 -27.28
N LEU A 239 18.02 -6.17 -28.15
CA LEU A 239 17.88 -4.75 -27.83
C LEU A 239 16.98 -4.02 -28.83
N ALA A 240 15.79 -3.62 -28.39
CA ALA A 240 14.95 -2.66 -29.10
C ALA A 240 15.06 -1.29 -28.42
N GLN A 241 15.58 -0.27 -29.12
CA GLN A 241 15.90 1.02 -28.51
C GLN A 241 15.42 2.22 -29.32
N MET A 242 14.82 3.20 -28.63
CA MET A 242 14.43 4.48 -29.20
C MET A 242 15.07 5.64 -28.44
N ASP A 243 15.85 6.47 -29.12
CA ASP A 243 16.52 7.65 -28.55
C ASP A 243 15.80 8.97 -28.83
N GLY A 244 14.89 8.97 -29.81
CA GLY A 244 14.07 10.10 -30.23
C GLY A 244 13.17 9.73 -31.42
N GLY A 245 12.35 10.69 -31.88
CA GLY A 245 11.38 10.50 -32.96
C GLY A 245 9.98 10.12 -32.45
N ALA A 246 9.17 9.53 -33.31
CA ALA A 246 7.88 8.97 -32.92
C ALA A 246 7.58 7.62 -33.61
N ILE A 247 6.85 6.75 -32.89
CA ILE A 247 6.41 5.45 -33.35
C ILE A 247 4.90 5.35 -33.15
N THR A 248 4.17 5.08 -34.23
CA THR A 248 2.75 4.72 -34.19
C THR A 248 2.55 3.30 -34.66
N THR A 249 1.93 2.46 -33.83
CA THR A 249 1.55 1.10 -34.22
C THR A 249 0.07 0.82 -33.98
N SER A 250 -0.55 0.03 -34.84
CA SER A 250 -1.95 -0.38 -34.64
C SER A 250 -2.21 -1.81 -35.11
N GLY A 251 -3.24 -2.46 -34.55
CA GLY A 251 -3.57 -3.87 -34.80
C GLY A 251 -3.51 -4.71 -33.52
N ALA A 252 -3.99 -5.94 -33.58
CA ALA A 252 -3.90 -6.86 -32.44
C ALA A 252 -2.43 -7.16 -32.10
N SER A 253 -2.06 -7.11 -30.81
CA SER A 253 -0.68 -7.30 -30.35
C SER A 253 0.32 -6.33 -30.98
N ALA A 254 -0.10 -5.08 -31.26
CA ALA A 254 0.77 -4.04 -31.77
C ALA A 254 1.75 -3.55 -30.69
N ARG A 255 3.03 -3.38 -31.03
CA ARG A 255 4.07 -3.01 -30.06
C ARG A 255 4.94 -1.88 -30.59
N GLY A 256 5.26 -0.91 -29.75
CA GLY A 256 6.22 0.14 -30.10
C GLY A 256 7.63 -0.46 -30.25
N LEU A 257 8.17 -0.93 -29.13
CA LEU A 257 9.46 -1.60 -29.01
C LEU A 257 9.25 -3.02 -28.51
N TYR A 258 9.80 -4.00 -29.20
CA TYR A 258 9.72 -5.40 -28.81
C TYR A 258 11.10 -6.06 -28.88
N ALA A 259 11.54 -6.64 -27.76
CA ALA A 259 12.75 -7.43 -27.69
C ALA A 259 12.43 -8.85 -27.15
N GLU A 260 12.98 -9.87 -27.79
CA GLU A 260 12.69 -11.28 -27.47
C GLU A 260 13.95 -12.16 -27.55
N THR A 261 14.14 -13.02 -26.55
CA THR A 261 15.05 -14.17 -26.66
C THR A 261 14.26 -15.48 -26.64
N ARG A 262 14.53 -16.35 -27.62
CA ARG A 262 13.92 -17.69 -27.73
C ARG A 262 14.79 -18.81 -27.15
N ALA A 263 16.06 -18.52 -26.86
CA ALA A 263 16.97 -19.46 -26.21
C ALA A 263 16.54 -19.73 -24.76
N GLY A 264 16.15 -20.98 -24.47
CA GLY A 264 15.66 -21.40 -23.16
C GLY A 264 16.69 -21.31 -22.03
N GLU A 265 17.98 -21.34 -22.36
CA GLU A 265 19.08 -21.30 -21.39
C GLU A 265 19.82 -19.96 -21.38
N SER A 266 19.50 -19.06 -22.31
CA SER A 266 20.23 -17.79 -22.45
C SER A 266 20.18 -16.98 -21.17
N THR A 267 21.35 -16.54 -20.72
CA THR A 267 21.56 -15.72 -19.52
C THR A 267 21.62 -14.23 -19.84
N ALA A 268 21.57 -13.86 -21.13
CA ALA A 268 21.64 -12.49 -21.57
C ALA A 268 20.37 -11.70 -21.21
N THR A 269 20.55 -10.39 -21.04
CA THR A 269 19.43 -9.48 -20.76
C THR A 269 18.70 -9.11 -22.04
N VAL A 270 17.38 -9.26 -22.04
CA VAL A 270 16.49 -8.75 -23.09
C VAL A 270 16.04 -7.35 -22.73
N THR A 271 16.19 -6.38 -23.63
CA THR A 271 15.93 -4.95 -23.33
C THR A 271 15.06 -4.27 -24.38
N ALA A 272 13.97 -3.65 -23.92
CA ALA A 272 13.21 -2.64 -24.66
C ALA A 272 13.39 -1.29 -23.97
N ARG A 273 13.98 -0.29 -24.64
CA ARG A 273 14.37 0.99 -24.04
C ARG A 273 13.89 2.21 -24.81
N LEU A 274 13.17 3.10 -24.14
CA LEU A 274 12.83 4.45 -24.61
C LEU A 274 13.63 5.49 -23.83
N THR A 275 14.48 6.24 -24.51
CA THR A 275 15.21 7.36 -23.92
C THR A 275 14.37 8.66 -23.99
N LYS A 276 13.81 8.95 -25.17
CA LYS A 276 12.95 10.11 -25.49
C LYS A 276 12.10 9.84 -26.74
N GLY A 277 11.10 10.68 -26.97
CA GLY A 277 10.19 10.60 -28.13
C GLY A 277 8.80 10.13 -27.73
N ASP A 278 7.95 9.90 -28.72
CA ASP A 278 6.54 9.54 -28.50
C ASP A 278 6.21 8.18 -29.11
N ILE A 279 5.57 7.30 -28.34
CA ILE A 279 5.07 6.00 -28.80
C ILE A 279 3.55 5.98 -28.63
N SER A 280 2.84 5.66 -29.71
CA SER A 280 1.39 5.44 -29.70
C SER A 280 1.08 4.05 -30.22
N THR A 281 0.42 3.22 -29.41
CA THR A 281 0.01 1.86 -29.82
C THR A 281 -1.49 1.63 -29.61
N GLY A 282 -2.10 0.87 -30.52
CA GLY A 282 -3.55 0.66 -30.50
C GLY A 282 -3.98 -0.73 -30.96
N GLY A 283 -4.81 -1.39 -30.16
CA GLY A 283 -5.37 -2.71 -30.42
C GLY A 283 -5.36 -3.59 -29.16
N ARG A 284 -6.01 -4.75 -29.21
CA ARG A 284 -5.99 -5.70 -28.09
C ARG A 284 -4.56 -6.17 -27.83
N GLY A 285 -4.09 -6.12 -26.59
CA GLY A 285 -2.74 -6.51 -26.18
C GLY A 285 -1.66 -5.61 -26.75
N ALA A 286 -1.96 -4.31 -26.92
CA ALA A 286 -1.01 -3.35 -27.48
C ALA A 286 -0.05 -2.83 -26.40
N ASP A 287 1.25 -2.90 -26.68
CA ASP A 287 2.30 -2.56 -25.71
C ASP A 287 3.13 -1.36 -26.19
N GLY A 288 3.53 -0.46 -25.31
CA GLY A 288 4.53 0.56 -25.63
C GLY A 288 5.90 -0.08 -25.81
N LEU A 289 6.41 -0.65 -24.72
CA LEU A 289 7.66 -1.41 -24.64
C LEU A 289 7.37 -2.82 -24.15
N HIS A 290 7.94 -3.83 -24.79
CA HIS A 290 7.82 -5.22 -24.41
C HIS A 290 9.20 -5.91 -24.44
N ALA A 291 9.66 -6.42 -23.29
CA ALA A 291 10.84 -7.25 -23.17
C ALA A 291 10.47 -8.66 -22.69
N LEU A 292 10.70 -9.68 -23.53
CA LEU A 292 10.32 -11.07 -23.26
C LEU A 292 11.55 -11.98 -23.29
N THR A 293 11.75 -12.78 -22.25
CA THR A 293 12.75 -13.85 -22.28
C THR A 293 12.14 -15.20 -21.97
N LEU A 294 12.45 -16.17 -22.82
CA LEU A 294 12.27 -17.60 -22.56
C LEU A 294 13.50 -18.22 -21.87
N GLY A 295 14.57 -17.43 -21.72
CA GLY A 295 15.83 -17.80 -21.08
C GLY A 295 15.84 -17.64 -19.57
N THR A 296 17.02 -17.86 -18.98
CA THR A 296 17.28 -17.66 -17.54
C THR A 296 17.81 -16.25 -17.21
N GLY A 297 18.11 -15.44 -18.24
CA GLY A 297 18.52 -14.05 -18.13
C GLY A 297 17.41 -13.09 -17.69
N ALA A 298 17.77 -11.83 -17.49
CA ALA A 298 16.85 -10.77 -17.09
C ALA A 298 16.03 -10.24 -18.28
N ALA A 299 14.86 -9.67 -17.99
CA ALA A 299 14.07 -8.89 -18.96
C ALA A 299 13.85 -7.47 -18.42
N LEU A 300 14.12 -6.46 -19.26
CA LEU A 300 14.10 -5.04 -18.91
C LEU A 300 13.27 -4.23 -19.92
N ALA A 301 12.14 -3.70 -19.49
CA ALA A 301 11.42 -2.63 -20.18
C ALA A 301 11.72 -1.30 -19.46
N GLN A 302 12.38 -0.36 -20.14
CA GLN A 302 12.86 0.88 -19.51
C GLN A 302 12.44 2.14 -20.28
N MET A 303 11.89 3.12 -19.57
CA MET A 303 11.60 4.47 -20.06
C MET A 303 12.37 5.52 -19.26
N ASP A 304 13.21 6.32 -19.91
CA ASP A 304 13.93 7.43 -19.28
C ASP A 304 13.29 8.82 -19.51
N GLY A 305 12.35 8.89 -20.45
CA GLY A 305 11.63 10.11 -20.84
C GLY A 305 10.79 9.88 -22.09
N GLY A 306 10.02 10.91 -22.48
CA GLY A 306 9.09 10.84 -23.62
C GLY A 306 7.64 10.59 -23.19
N THR A 307 6.81 10.18 -24.15
CA THR A 307 5.40 9.84 -23.93
C THR A 307 5.09 8.46 -24.48
N ILE A 308 4.35 7.64 -23.74
CA ILE A 308 3.76 6.39 -24.24
C ILE A 308 2.25 6.49 -24.10
N THR A 309 1.51 6.24 -25.18
CA THR A 309 0.05 6.12 -25.16
C THR A 309 -0.35 4.77 -25.74
N THR A 310 -1.05 3.95 -24.96
CA THR A 310 -1.54 2.64 -25.42
C THR A 310 -3.05 2.52 -25.26
N SER A 311 -3.69 1.82 -26.19
CA SER A 311 -5.14 1.67 -26.19
C SER A 311 -5.60 0.29 -26.65
N GLY A 312 -6.66 -0.23 -26.01
CA GLY A 312 -7.23 -1.54 -26.29
C GLY A 312 -7.25 -2.43 -25.04
N ALA A 313 -8.04 -3.51 -25.05
CA ALA A 313 -8.06 -4.45 -23.93
C ALA A 313 -6.68 -5.10 -23.73
N SER A 314 -6.25 -5.26 -22.48
CA SER A 314 -4.93 -5.79 -22.10
C SER A 314 -3.76 -4.94 -22.60
N ALA A 315 -3.94 -3.63 -22.81
CA ALA A 315 -2.89 -2.74 -23.28
C ALA A 315 -1.92 -2.34 -22.16
N ARG A 316 -0.62 -2.19 -22.49
CA ARG A 316 0.43 -1.98 -21.50
C ARG A 316 1.40 -0.86 -21.88
N GLY A 317 1.85 -0.07 -20.92
CA GLY A 317 2.87 0.94 -21.16
C GLY A 317 4.24 0.27 -21.33
N LEU A 318 4.71 -0.34 -20.24
CA LEU A 318 5.94 -1.13 -20.17
C LEU A 318 5.58 -2.54 -19.71
N GLU A 319 5.92 -3.54 -20.49
CA GLU A 319 5.82 -4.96 -20.11
C GLU A 319 7.20 -5.62 -20.13
N ALA A 320 7.59 -6.20 -19.01
CA ALA A 320 8.76 -7.07 -18.92
C ALA A 320 8.30 -8.44 -18.40
N TRP A 321 8.70 -9.51 -19.10
CA TRP A 321 8.27 -10.86 -18.78
C TRP A 321 9.40 -11.88 -18.87
N ILE A 322 9.61 -12.63 -17.78
CA ILE A 322 10.37 -13.87 -17.77
C ILE A 322 9.42 -15.07 -17.74
N PHE A 323 9.37 -15.83 -18.85
CA PHE A 323 8.47 -16.99 -18.95
C PHE A 323 9.05 -18.26 -18.32
N ASN A 324 10.38 -18.31 -18.20
CA ASN A 324 11.10 -19.48 -17.70
C ASN A 324 10.96 -19.62 -16.17
N SER A 325 10.39 -20.74 -15.72
CA SER A 325 10.21 -21.05 -14.30
C SER A 325 11.51 -21.35 -13.56
N ASP A 326 12.57 -21.67 -14.29
CA ASP A 326 13.90 -21.97 -13.72
C ASP A 326 14.75 -20.69 -13.58
N SER A 327 14.28 -19.57 -14.13
CA SER A 327 14.99 -18.29 -14.03
C SER A 327 14.96 -17.74 -12.60
N SER A 328 16.14 -17.45 -12.07
CA SER A 328 16.31 -16.69 -10.84
C SER A 328 16.58 -15.20 -11.09
N ALA A 329 16.57 -14.76 -12.36
CA ALA A 329 16.86 -13.37 -12.71
C ALA A 329 15.69 -12.45 -12.36
N THR A 330 16.01 -11.19 -12.10
CA THR A 330 15.00 -10.16 -11.86
C THR A 330 14.36 -9.72 -13.17
N VAL A 331 13.04 -9.68 -13.21
CA VAL A 331 12.27 -9.02 -14.28
C VAL A 331 12.00 -7.57 -13.87
N THR A 332 12.18 -6.61 -14.78
CA THR A 332 12.12 -5.17 -14.45
C THR A 332 11.33 -4.36 -15.48
N ALA A 333 10.28 -3.70 -15.02
CA ALA A 333 9.63 -2.59 -15.71
C ALA A 333 9.99 -1.30 -14.97
N ARG A 334 10.70 -0.39 -15.63
CA ARG A 334 11.29 0.79 -14.99
C ARG A 334 11.01 2.08 -15.74
N MET A 335 10.58 3.10 -15.02
CA MET A 335 10.38 4.45 -15.53
C MET A 335 11.17 5.46 -14.69
N THR A 336 11.99 6.28 -15.34
CA THR A 336 12.76 7.33 -14.68
C THR A 336 12.03 8.68 -14.76
N LYS A 337 11.44 9.00 -15.93
CA LYS A 337 10.66 10.22 -16.23
C LYS A 337 9.72 9.98 -17.41
N GLY A 338 8.88 10.97 -17.70
CA GLY A 338 7.97 11.00 -18.87
C GLY A 338 6.52 10.80 -18.46
N ASP A 339 5.68 10.49 -19.44
CA ASP A 339 4.25 10.22 -19.22
C ASP A 339 3.82 8.93 -19.92
N ILE A 340 3.05 8.09 -19.22
CA ILE A 340 2.44 6.87 -19.75
C ILE A 340 0.93 6.97 -19.57
N ASN A 341 0.18 6.82 -20.66
CA ASN A 341 -1.28 6.76 -20.67
C ASN A 341 -1.74 5.43 -21.27
N THR A 342 -2.41 4.59 -20.49
CA THR A 342 -2.91 3.29 -20.98
C THR A 342 -4.42 3.20 -20.81
N GLY A 343 -5.14 2.76 -21.85
CA GLY A 343 -6.59 2.69 -21.83
C GLY A 343 -7.17 1.38 -22.37
N GLY A 344 -8.18 0.85 -21.69
CA GLY A 344 -8.86 -0.40 -22.01
C GLY A 344 -9.05 -1.28 -20.77
N GLY A 345 -9.94 -2.27 -20.82
CA GLY A 345 -10.04 -3.26 -19.74
C GLY A 345 -8.71 -4.00 -19.59
N GLU A 346 -8.30 -4.30 -18.36
CA GLU A 346 -6.99 -4.86 -18.00
C GLU A 346 -5.82 -4.03 -18.52
N ALA A 347 -5.88 -2.70 -18.43
CA ALA A 347 -4.77 -1.84 -18.86
C ALA A 347 -3.70 -1.70 -17.77
N TYR A 348 -2.41 -1.76 -18.14
CA TYR A 348 -1.29 -1.70 -17.19
C TYR A 348 -0.33 -0.56 -17.52
N GLY A 349 0.10 0.22 -16.54
CA GLY A 349 1.15 1.21 -16.72
C GLY A 349 2.51 0.55 -16.87
N LEU A 350 2.98 -0.03 -15.77
CA LEU A 350 4.20 -0.86 -15.70
C LEU A 350 3.80 -2.28 -15.25
N ASP A 351 4.15 -3.30 -16.03
CA ASP A 351 4.02 -4.72 -15.68
C ASP A 351 5.39 -5.40 -15.66
N ALA A 352 5.79 -5.89 -14.49
CA ALA A 352 6.90 -6.82 -14.33
C ALA A 352 6.39 -8.18 -13.84
N SER A 353 6.53 -9.21 -14.67
CA SER A 353 5.97 -10.54 -14.41
C SER A 353 6.98 -11.67 -14.62
N THR A 354 7.09 -12.59 -13.66
CA THR A 354 7.95 -13.77 -13.78
C THR A 354 7.28 -15.06 -13.29
N PHE A 355 7.47 -16.13 -14.06
CA PHE A 355 7.17 -17.50 -13.62
C PHE A 355 8.31 -18.12 -12.79
N GLY A 356 9.48 -17.50 -12.79
CA GLY A 356 10.67 -17.96 -12.09
C GLY A 356 10.70 -17.63 -10.60
N THR A 357 11.84 -17.93 -9.97
CA THR A 357 12.09 -17.64 -8.55
C THR A 357 12.73 -16.27 -8.31
N GLY A 358 13.08 -15.56 -9.37
CA GLY A 358 13.61 -14.19 -9.30
C GLY A 358 12.59 -13.17 -8.83
N ALA A 359 13.06 -11.96 -8.50
CA ALA A 359 12.18 -10.86 -8.11
C ALA A 359 11.45 -10.27 -9.33
N ALA A 360 10.24 -9.76 -9.11
CA ALA A 360 9.55 -8.91 -10.06
C ALA A 360 9.60 -7.46 -9.59
N LEU A 361 10.17 -6.55 -10.38
CA LEU A 361 10.38 -5.15 -10.02
C LEU A 361 9.63 -4.19 -10.96
N ALA A 362 8.58 -3.56 -10.44
CA ALA A 362 7.94 -2.41 -11.09
C ALA A 362 8.40 -1.12 -10.39
N GLN A 363 9.19 -0.28 -11.08
CA GLN A 363 9.83 0.88 -10.46
C GLN A 363 9.57 2.16 -11.25
N MET A 364 9.20 3.22 -10.53
CA MET A 364 8.95 4.53 -11.10
C MET A 364 9.65 5.60 -10.26
N GLU A 365 10.72 6.21 -10.75
CA GLU A 365 11.47 7.26 -10.02
C GLU A 365 10.83 8.64 -10.17
N GLY A 366 10.16 8.90 -11.29
CA GLY A 366 9.49 10.16 -11.58
C GLY A 366 8.59 10.08 -12.81
N GLY A 367 7.80 11.14 -13.04
CA GLY A 367 6.85 11.24 -14.16
C GLY A 367 5.43 10.86 -13.80
N THR A 368 4.57 10.64 -14.80
CA THR A 368 3.16 10.29 -14.58
C THR A 368 2.79 8.98 -15.28
N VAL A 369 2.08 8.11 -14.57
CA VAL A 369 1.38 6.95 -15.14
C VAL A 369 -0.12 7.15 -14.91
N THR A 370 -0.90 7.14 -15.99
CA THR A 370 -2.36 7.16 -15.93
C THR A 370 -2.91 5.92 -16.61
N THR A 371 -3.73 5.15 -15.89
CA THR A 371 -4.39 3.96 -16.44
C THR A 371 -5.90 4.04 -16.30
N LEU A 372 -6.62 3.61 -17.33
CA LEU A 372 -8.08 3.71 -17.42
C LEU A 372 -8.70 2.39 -17.92
N GLY A 373 -9.53 1.77 -17.10
CA GLY A 373 -10.32 0.59 -17.46
C GLY A 373 -10.66 -0.28 -16.26
N GLU A 374 -11.62 -1.19 -16.44
CA GLU A 374 -11.86 -2.29 -15.48
C GLU A 374 -10.58 -3.13 -15.34
N ASP A 375 -10.25 -3.58 -14.12
CA ASP A 375 -9.02 -4.34 -13.83
C ASP A 375 -7.72 -3.64 -14.28
N ALA A 376 -7.70 -2.30 -14.31
CA ALA A 376 -6.50 -1.55 -14.67
C ALA A 376 -5.52 -1.45 -13.50
N TYR A 377 -4.21 -1.44 -13.78
CA TYR A 377 -3.17 -1.32 -12.76
C TYR A 377 -2.12 -0.29 -13.13
N GLY A 378 -1.72 0.56 -12.18
CA GLY A 378 -0.66 1.54 -12.40
C GLY A 378 0.72 0.88 -12.45
N LEU A 379 1.16 0.36 -11.31
CA LEU A 379 2.34 -0.50 -11.19
C LEU A 379 1.89 -1.92 -10.82
N PHE A 380 2.31 -2.90 -11.60
CA PHE A 380 2.00 -4.31 -11.37
C PHE A 380 3.29 -5.13 -11.30
N ALA A 381 3.49 -5.80 -10.18
CA ALA A 381 4.63 -6.70 -9.95
C ALA A 381 4.13 -8.08 -9.53
N LEU A 382 4.51 -9.11 -10.28
CA LEU A 382 4.09 -10.49 -10.03
C LEU A 382 5.26 -11.46 -10.12
N SER A 383 5.60 -12.13 -9.01
CA SER A 383 6.60 -13.19 -8.99
C SER A 383 6.01 -14.49 -8.41
N ARG A 384 5.98 -15.54 -9.23
CA ARG A 384 5.38 -16.83 -8.84
C ARG A 384 6.29 -17.70 -7.97
N GLY A 385 7.58 -17.43 -7.92
CA GLY A 385 8.54 -18.16 -7.08
C GLY A 385 9.39 -17.27 -6.18
N GLY A 386 9.29 -15.95 -6.28
CA GLY A 386 10.10 -14.98 -5.55
C GLY A 386 9.29 -13.82 -4.98
N GLN A 387 9.97 -12.70 -4.70
CA GLN A 387 9.38 -11.49 -4.13
C GLN A 387 8.86 -10.56 -5.23
N ALA A 388 7.72 -9.91 -4.99
CA ALA A 388 7.25 -8.79 -5.82
C ALA A 388 7.64 -7.45 -5.20
N LYS A 389 8.23 -6.56 -5.99
CA LYS A 389 8.71 -5.24 -5.57
C LYS A 389 8.03 -4.14 -6.39
N ALA A 390 7.45 -3.16 -5.72
CA ALA A 390 6.90 -1.96 -6.33
C ALA A 390 7.48 -0.71 -5.69
N ILE A 391 8.11 0.17 -6.46
CA ILE A 391 8.81 1.36 -5.93
C ILE A 391 8.29 2.61 -6.64
N LEU A 392 7.77 3.57 -5.87
CA LEU A 392 7.30 4.87 -6.33
C LEU A 392 8.12 6.01 -5.70
N GLY A 393 8.98 6.64 -6.50
CA GLY A 393 9.83 7.75 -6.10
C GLY A 393 9.08 9.05 -5.80
N THR A 394 9.77 10.02 -5.20
CA THR A 394 9.17 11.27 -4.72
C THR A 394 8.49 12.12 -5.80
N ASP A 395 9.03 12.09 -7.01
CA ASP A 395 8.54 12.88 -8.15
C ASP A 395 7.61 12.06 -9.07
N ALA A 396 7.21 10.86 -8.64
CA ALA A 396 6.39 9.95 -9.41
C ALA A 396 4.92 10.07 -9.03
N THR A 397 4.04 9.97 -10.02
CA THR A 397 2.59 9.99 -9.80
C THR A 397 1.88 8.91 -10.59
N VAL A 398 1.05 8.12 -9.89
CA VAL A 398 0.23 7.05 -10.45
C VAL A 398 -1.24 7.36 -10.23
N ARG A 399 -2.01 7.42 -11.33
CA ARG A 399 -3.45 7.67 -11.31
C ARG A 399 -4.19 6.55 -12.02
N VAL A 400 -5.00 5.82 -11.28
CA VAL A 400 -5.72 4.65 -11.82
C VAL A 400 -7.22 4.87 -11.71
N TYR A 401 -7.94 4.55 -12.78
CA TYR A 401 -9.38 4.73 -12.87
C TYR A 401 -10.05 3.48 -13.45
N GLY A 402 -11.15 3.05 -12.83
CA GLY A 402 -11.97 1.93 -13.29
C GLY A 402 -12.37 1.01 -12.15
N ALA A 403 -13.30 0.09 -12.40
CA ALA A 403 -13.71 -0.91 -11.41
C ALA A 403 -12.59 -1.95 -11.21
N ASP A 404 -12.41 -2.41 -9.98
CA ASP A 404 -11.43 -3.45 -9.60
C ASP A 404 -9.97 -3.10 -10.00
N ALA A 405 -9.72 -1.80 -10.15
CA ALA A 405 -8.46 -1.24 -10.61
C ALA A 405 -7.60 -0.80 -9.42
N ASP A 406 -6.32 -1.19 -9.41
CA ASP A 406 -5.40 -0.87 -8.31
C ASP A 406 -4.31 0.13 -8.73
N GLY A 407 -3.96 1.06 -7.85
CA GLY A 407 -2.83 1.98 -8.07
C GLY A 407 -1.51 1.22 -8.22
N ILE A 408 -1.18 0.48 -7.17
CA ILE A 408 -0.06 -0.47 -7.12
C ILE A 408 -0.63 -1.84 -6.78
N ARG A 409 -0.23 -2.86 -7.53
CA ARG A 409 -0.55 -4.27 -7.26
C ARG A 409 0.72 -5.11 -7.20
N ALA A 410 1.03 -5.67 -6.03
CA ALA A 410 2.24 -6.47 -5.80
C ALA A 410 1.90 -7.86 -5.25
N GLY A 411 2.29 -8.92 -5.97
CA GLY A 411 2.04 -10.30 -5.59
C GLY A 411 3.26 -11.19 -5.71
N GLY A 412 3.78 -11.70 -4.60
CA GLY A 412 4.96 -12.57 -4.57
C GLY A 412 4.75 -13.84 -3.77
N ALA A 413 5.41 -14.93 -4.16
CA ALA A 413 5.34 -16.20 -3.44
C ALA A 413 6.12 -16.16 -2.11
N THR A 414 7.21 -15.39 -2.06
CA THR A 414 8.01 -15.21 -0.84
C THR A 414 7.68 -13.91 -0.09
N GLY A 415 6.73 -13.11 -0.60
CA GLY A 415 6.35 -11.82 -0.03
C GLY A 415 6.33 -10.68 -1.04
N PHE A 416 6.07 -9.48 -0.53
CA PHE A 416 6.04 -8.24 -1.31
C PHE A 416 6.86 -7.14 -0.62
N ASP A 417 7.21 -6.11 -1.38
CA ASP A 417 8.02 -4.98 -0.92
C ASP A 417 7.56 -3.73 -1.68
N VAL A 418 6.83 -2.84 -1.00
CA VAL A 418 6.19 -1.68 -1.61
C VAL A 418 6.71 -0.39 -0.96
N ASP A 419 7.48 0.38 -1.72
CA ASP A 419 8.00 1.68 -1.29
C ASP A 419 7.24 2.82 -1.97
N VAL A 420 6.68 3.75 -1.19
CA VAL A 420 5.91 4.89 -1.72
C VAL A 420 6.41 6.21 -1.14
N ALA A 421 7.08 6.98 -1.98
CA ALA A 421 7.48 8.36 -1.71
C ALA A 421 6.73 9.40 -2.56
N GLY A 422 6.09 8.97 -3.66
CA GLY A 422 5.28 9.79 -4.55
C GLY A 422 3.77 9.73 -4.27
N GLU A 423 2.95 10.05 -5.28
CA GLU A 423 1.48 10.01 -5.19
C GLU A 423 0.91 8.79 -5.93
N VAL A 424 0.06 8.02 -5.26
CA VAL A 424 -0.70 6.92 -5.87
C VAL A 424 -2.20 7.06 -5.57
N THR A 425 -3.02 6.90 -6.60
CA THR A 425 -4.49 6.87 -6.48
C THR A 425 -5.04 5.53 -6.97
N GLY A 426 -5.90 4.89 -6.17
CA GLY A 426 -6.59 3.66 -6.53
C GLY A 426 -7.85 3.86 -7.38
N GLY A 427 -8.43 2.75 -7.86
CA GLY A 427 -9.66 2.75 -8.64
C GLY A 427 -10.96 2.66 -7.82
N ALA A 428 -11.97 2.04 -8.41
CA ALA A 428 -13.32 1.85 -7.87
C ALA A 428 -13.61 0.35 -7.63
N GLY A 429 -14.82 0.02 -7.17
CA GLY A 429 -15.22 -1.37 -6.96
C GLY A 429 -14.42 -2.01 -5.83
N ASN A 430 -13.83 -3.18 -6.08
CA ASN A 430 -12.91 -3.81 -5.12
C ASN A 430 -11.47 -3.33 -5.28
N GLY A 431 -11.15 -2.32 -6.10
CA GLY A 431 -9.78 -1.82 -6.26
C GLY A 431 -9.22 -1.14 -5.00
N ALA A 432 -7.91 -0.93 -4.93
CA ALA A 432 -7.24 -0.19 -3.85
C ALA A 432 -6.13 0.72 -4.40
N ALA A 433 -5.68 1.72 -3.63
CA ALA A 433 -4.49 2.46 -4.04
C ALA A 433 -3.23 1.59 -3.99
N ILE A 434 -3.13 0.74 -2.97
CA ILE A 434 -2.12 -0.33 -2.86
C ILE A 434 -2.84 -1.64 -2.55
N ARG A 435 -2.68 -2.63 -3.42
CA ARG A 435 -3.07 -4.02 -3.19
C ARG A 435 -1.84 -4.90 -3.14
N ALA A 436 -1.59 -5.55 -2.02
CA ALA A 436 -0.51 -6.50 -1.88
C ALA A 436 -1.05 -7.89 -1.53
N PHE A 437 -0.38 -8.96 -1.99
CA PHE A 437 -0.85 -10.32 -1.70
C PHE A 437 0.25 -11.37 -1.76
N PHE A 438 0.04 -12.48 -1.06
CA PHE A 438 0.93 -13.64 -1.08
C PHE A 438 0.46 -14.68 -2.10
N LEU A 439 1.30 -15.01 -3.08
CA LEU A 439 1.00 -16.02 -4.11
C LEU A 439 1.29 -17.43 -3.60
N LEU A 440 0.25 -18.12 -3.13
CA LEU A 440 0.21 -19.58 -2.93
C LEU A 440 1.35 -20.18 -2.10
N GLY A 441 1.18 -20.09 -0.79
CA GLY A 441 1.38 -21.18 0.17
C GLY A 441 0.33 -20.94 1.23
N SER A 442 -0.50 -21.93 1.56
CA SER A 442 -1.41 -21.81 2.71
C SER A 442 -1.13 -22.97 3.65
N PRO A 443 -0.38 -22.75 4.75
CA PRO A 443 0.21 -21.47 5.14
C PRO A 443 1.38 -21.07 4.22
N PRO A 444 1.67 -19.76 4.09
CA PRO A 444 2.86 -19.31 3.38
C PRO A 444 4.10 -19.88 4.09
N PRO A 445 5.27 -19.91 3.44
CA PRO A 445 6.52 -20.22 4.14
C PRO A 445 6.60 -19.41 5.43
N SER A 446 7.10 -19.99 6.53
CA SER A 446 7.20 -19.31 7.84
C SER A 446 7.93 -17.97 7.80
N ASP A 447 8.71 -17.75 6.74
CA ASP A 447 9.58 -16.59 6.54
C ASP A 447 9.02 -15.61 5.48
N ALA A 448 7.84 -15.88 4.93
CA ALA A 448 7.20 -14.99 3.97
C ALA A 448 6.58 -13.80 4.71
N SER A 449 7.12 -12.62 4.43
CA SER A 449 6.66 -11.34 4.97
C SER A 449 6.50 -10.32 3.85
N GLY A 450 5.58 -9.39 4.03
CA GLY A 450 5.38 -8.27 3.13
C GLY A 450 5.71 -6.95 3.80
N THR A 451 6.37 -6.03 3.10
CA THR A 451 6.63 -4.66 3.59
C THR A 451 5.88 -3.62 2.76
N ILE A 452 5.31 -2.62 3.42
CA ILE A 452 4.79 -1.40 2.78
C ILE A 452 5.33 -0.19 3.54
N ASP A 453 6.22 0.56 2.92
CA ASP A 453 6.82 1.75 3.51
C ASP A 453 6.34 3.02 2.77
N ILE A 454 5.61 3.87 3.48
CA ILE A 454 5.12 5.16 2.99
C ILE A 454 5.98 6.27 3.58
N ALA A 455 6.83 6.88 2.74
CA ALA A 455 7.70 7.97 3.15
C ALA A 455 6.90 9.22 3.54
N SER A 456 7.54 10.20 4.20
CA SER A 456 6.87 11.43 4.64
C SER A 456 6.30 12.29 3.51
N THR A 457 6.80 12.12 2.28
CA THR A 457 6.27 12.77 1.07
C THR A 457 5.22 11.91 0.37
N GLY A 458 5.12 10.64 0.73
CA GLY A 458 4.23 9.67 0.12
C GLY A 458 2.77 10.03 0.36
N LYS A 459 1.97 9.92 -0.70
CA LYS A 459 0.53 10.15 -0.64
C LYS A 459 -0.21 8.97 -1.26
N VAL A 460 -0.95 8.25 -0.44
CA VAL A 460 -1.78 7.11 -0.83
C VAL A 460 -3.23 7.52 -0.74
N THR A 461 -3.90 7.65 -1.89
CA THR A 461 -5.29 8.11 -1.96
C THR A 461 -6.18 7.00 -2.49
N ALA A 462 -7.13 6.53 -1.67
CA ALA A 462 -8.18 5.64 -2.14
C ALA A 462 -8.95 6.29 -3.30
N GLY A 463 -9.30 5.49 -4.29
CA GLY A 463 -10.27 5.91 -5.28
C GLY A 463 -11.69 5.78 -4.74
N LEU A 464 -12.63 5.53 -5.65
CA LEU A 464 -14.04 5.35 -5.28
C LEU A 464 -14.31 4.04 -4.52
N SER A 465 -13.35 3.13 -4.44
CA SER A 465 -13.46 1.90 -3.62
C SER A 465 -13.41 2.18 -2.12
N GLY A 466 -12.78 3.29 -1.72
CA GLY A 466 -12.52 3.62 -0.32
C GLY A 466 -11.28 2.94 0.28
N TYR A 467 -10.64 1.98 -0.40
CA TYR A 467 -9.45 1.30 0.10
C TYR A 467 -8.16 2.00 -0.33
N ALA A 468 -7.40 2.49 0.65
CA ALA A 468 -6.07 3.02 0.43
C ALA A 468 -5.04 1.89 0.40
N ILE A 469 -5.09 0.99 1.38
CA ILE A 469 -4.20 -0.18 1.47
C ILE A 469 -5.04 -1.42 1.71
N GLN A 470 -4.81 -2.44 0.90
CA GLN A 470 -5.37 -3.77 1.10
C GLN A 470 -4.28 -4.83 1.00
N VAL A 471 -4.13 -5.65 2.03
CA VAL A 471 -3.27 -6.83 2.01
C VAL A 471 -4.14 -8.08 2.02
N ASP A 472 -4.00 -8.92 1.00
CA ASP A 472 -4.73 -10.19 0.88
C ASP A 472 -3.81 -11.38 1.19
N GLY A 473 -4.32 -12.35 1.96
CA GLY A 473 -3.60 -13.59 2.26
C GLY A 473 -3.47 -13.83 3.77
N SER A 474 -2.60 -14.77 4.14
CA SER A 474 -2.39 -15.20 5.53
C SER A 474 -0.93 -15.01 6.00
N GLY A 475 -0.19 -14.12 5.35
CA GLY A 475 1.22 -13.84 5.66
C GLY A 475 1.33 -12.49 6.36
N ALA A 476 2.31 -12.36 7.25
CA ALA A 476 2.51 -11.13 8.03
C ALA A 476 2.91 -9.94 7.14
N ALA A 477 2.24 -8.82 7.33
CA ALA A 477 2.55 -7.54 6.73
C ALA A 477 3.17 -6.58 7.76
N VAL A 478 4.22 -5.88 7.35
CA VAL A 478 4.84 -4.79 8.12
C VAL A 478 4.63 -3.51 7.35
N ILE A 479 3.86 -2.59 7.92
CA ILE A 479 3.50 -1.32 7.30
C ILE A 479 4.02 -0.18 8.15
N THR A 480 4.84 0.69 7.56
CA THR A 480 5.29 1.92 8.21
C THR A 480 4.87 3.11 7.37
N SER A 481 4.24 4.10 7.99
CA SER A 481 3.87 5.34 7.29
C SER A 481 4.29 6.58 8.06
N ALA A 482 4.99 7.49 7.39
CA ALA A 482 5.17 8.87 7.82
C ALA A 482 4.42 9.86 6.91
N GLY A 483 3.71 9.35 5.89
CA GLY A 483 3.05 10.13 4.83
C GLY A 483 1.55 10.30 5.04
N THR A 484 0.85 10.61 3.94
CA THR A 484 -0.61 10.79 3.94
C THR A 484 -1.30 9.54 3.38
N ILE A 485 -2.23 8.99 4.16
CA ILE A 485 -3.11 7.88 3.77
C ILE A 485 -4.56 8.37 3.84
N GLU A 486 -5.20 8.50 2.68
CA GLU A 486 -6.58 8.91 2.53
C GLU A 486 -7.44 7.70 2.12
N GLY A 487 -8.09 7.06 3.09
CA GLY A 487 -8.94 5.88 2.89
C GLY A 487 -8.60 4.72 3.81
N ASP A 488 -9.39 3.66 3.72
CA ASP A 488 -9.35 2.53 4.64
C ASP A 488 -8.10 1.67 4.44
N ILE A 489 -7.58 1.13 5.55
CA ILE A 489 -6.56 0.10 5.57
C ILE A 489 -7.22 -1.22 5.99
N ARG A 490 -7.04 -2.25 5.16
CA ARG A 490 -7.51 -3.60 5.46
C ARG A 490 -6.37 -4.58 5.31
N LEU A 491 -5.99 -5.21 6.40
CA LEU A 491 -4.99 -6.28 6.38
C LEU A 491 -5.67 -7.65 6.38
N GLY A 492 -4.85 -8.68 6.30
CA GLY A 492 -5.26 -10.03 5.98
C GLY A 492 -5.41 -10.88 7.22
N ALA A 493 -5.00 -12.14 7.10
CA ALA A 493 -4.62 -12.91 8.27
C ALA A 493 -3.09 -12.91 8.41
N GLY A 494 -2.60 -13.27 9.58
CA GLY A 494 -1.17 -13.21 9.92
C GLY A 494 -0.93 -12.19 11.01
N ASN A 495 0.23 -12.26 11.66
CA ASN A 495 0.57 -11.33 12.73
C ASN A 495 1.15 -10.06 12.10
N ASP A 496 0.29 -9.07 11.91
CA ASP A 496 0.58 -7.85 11.19
C ASP A 496 1.12 -6.75 12.12
N ILE A 497 1.98 -5.91 11.57
CA ILE A 497 2.55 -4.76 12.28
C ILE A 497 2.23 -3.50 11.47
N LEU A 498 1.51 -2.56 12.08
CA LEU A 498 1.27 -1.23 11.50
C LEU A 498 1.83 -0.15 12.42
N THR A 499 2.74 0.67 11.89
CA THR A 499 3.25 1.86 12.56
C THR A 499 2.91 3.12 11.75
N LEU A 500 1.99 3.93 12.27
CA LEU A 500 1.77 5.28 11.80
C LEU A 500 2.75 6.19 12.54
N ALA A 501 3.93 6.41 11.95
CA ALA A 501 5.04 7.17 12.51
C ALA A 501 4.88 8.69 12.32
N GLY A 502 4.00 9.14 11.42
CA GLY A 502 3.66 10.54 11.23
C GLY A 502 2.67 10.74 10.09
N GLY A 503 2.50 11.99 9.67
CA GLY A 503 1.62 12.34 8.55
C GLY A 503 0.14 12.29 8.94
N SER A 504 -0.73 11.76 8.10
CA SER A 504 -2.18 11.75 8.34
C SER A 504 -2.86 10.47 7.87
N PHE A 505 -3.80 9.96 8.66
CA PHE A 505 -4.64 8.81 8.33
C PHE A 505 -6.12 9.12 8.56
N THR A 506 -6.96 8.95 7.53
CA THR A 506 -8.37 9.39 7.55
C THR A 506 -9.40 8.26 7.29
N GLY A 507 -8.95 7.01 7.23
CA GLY A 507 -9.81 5.84 7.00
C GLY A 507 -10.05 4.99 8.24
N ASN A 508 -10.86 3.94 8.07
CA ASN A 508 -10.96 2.85 9.04
C ASN A 508 -9.77 1.91 8.91
N LEU A 509 -9.42 1.26 10.02
CA LEU A 509 -8.39 0.22 10.09
C LEU A 509 -9.02 -1.10 10.53
N TYR A 510 -8.76 -2.15 9.76
CA TYR A 510 -9.09 -3.54 10.08
C TYR A 510 -7.83 -4.37 9.90
N VAL A 511 -7.23 -4.88 10.99
CA VAL A 511 -5.97 -5.66 10.90
C VAL A 511 -6.21 -7.16 10.70
N GLY A 512 -7.23 -7.75 11.31
CA GLY A 512 -7.80 -9.02 10.82
C GLY A 512 -7.56 -10.20 11.76
N ASP A 513 -7.21 -11.36 11.22
CA ASP A 513 -7.00 -12.56 12.05
C ASP A 513 -5.49 -12.73 12.32
N GLY A 514 -5.06 -12.83 13.58
CA GLY A 514 -3.64 -12.93 13.93
C GLY A 514 -3.36 -12.18 15.23
N ASP A 515 -2.14 -12.32 15.77
CA ASP A 515 -1.74 -11.47 16.90
C ASP A 515 -1.11 -10.18 16.35
N ASP A 516 -1.91 -9.13 16.23
CA ASP A 516 -1.53 -7.90 15.53
C ASP A 516 -0.96 -6.84 16.46
N THR A 517 -0.14 -5.94 15.92
CA THR A 517 0.42 -4.81 16.65
C THR A 517 0.27 -3.51 15.87
N VAL A 518 -0.42 -2.54 16.46
CA VAL A 518 -0.65 -1.22 15.88
C VAL A 518 -0.10 -0.13 16.78
N THR A 519 0.68 0.78 16.22
CA THR A 519 1.18 1.98 16.89
C THR A 519 0.77 3.24 16.13
N ILE A 520 0.11 4.17 16.83
CA ILE A 520 -0.21 5.52 16.32
C ILE A 520 0.67 6.52 17.08
N SER A 521 1.62 7.14 16.37
CA SER A 521 2.57 8.08 16.97
C SER A 521 1.95 9.45 17.29
N ALA A 522 2.59 10.19 18.19
CA ALA A 522 2.20 11.56 18.56
C ALA A 522 2.20 12.55 17.39
N THR A 523 2.95 12.26 16.32
CA THR A 523 3.07 13.12 15.14
C THR A 523 2.10 12.73 14.01
N THR A 524 1.29 11.71 14.22
CA THR A 524 0.26 11.29 13.25
C THR A 524 -1.04 12.04 13.52
N VAL A 525 -1.60 12.65 12.47
CA VAL A 525 -2.97 13.16 12.49
C VAL A 525 -3.92 12.00 12.21
N TYR A 526 -4.57 11.52 13.26
CA TYR A 526 -5.53 10.42 13.22
C TYR A 526 -6.97 10.93 13.44
N ASP A 527 -7.91 10.48 12.61
CA ASP A 527 -9.34 10.74 12.78
C ASP A 527 -9.97 9.72 13.75
N SER A 528 -10.11 10.09 15.03
CA SER A 528 -10.70 9.23 16.07
C SER A 528 -12.18 8.88 15.87
N SER A 529 -12.85 9.47 14.86
CA SER A 529 -14.18 9.04 14.44
C SER A 529 -14.18 7.76 13.60
N LYS A 530 -13.01 7.27 13.19
CA LYS A 530 -12.85 6.05 12.39
C LYS A 530 -12.62 4.82 13.26
N ILE A 531 -13.05 3.67 12.75
CA ILE A 531 -12.89 2.38 13.41
C ILE A 531 -11.43 1.95 13.39
N LEU A 532 -10.91 1.50 14.53
CA LEU A 532 -9.70 0.70 14.67
C LEU A 532 -10.10 -0.67 15.23
N ASP A 533 -10.02 -1.69 14.41
CA ASP A 533 -10.45 -3.05 14.73
C ASP A 533 -9.25 -4.01 14.69
N GLY A 534 -8.89 -4.58 15.84
CA GLY A 534 -7.85 -5.61 15.96
C GLY A 534 -8.27 -6.94 15.33
N GLY A 535 -9.57 -7.22 15.27
CA GLY A 535 -10.08 -8.47 14.71
C GLY A 535 -10.01 -9.64 15.68
N ALA A 536 -9.30 -10.71 15.34
CA ALA A 536 -9.27 -11.93 16.12
C ALA A 536 -7.84 -12.37 16.41
N GLY A 537 -7.47 -12.41 17.69
CA GLY A 537 -6.17 -12.87 18.15
C GLY A 537 -5.85 -12.24 19.49
N ASP A 538 -4.55 -12.10 19.80
CA ASP A 538 -4.06 -11.34 20.95
C ASP A 538 -3.48 -10.00 20.49
N ASP A 539 -4.37 -9.02 20.26
CA ASP A 539 -4.06 -7.79 19.55
C ASP A 539 -3.59 -6.65 20.46
N ARG A 540 -2.65 -5.84 19.95
CA ARG A 540 -2.00 -4.76 20.72
C ARG A 540 -2.15 -3.42 20.02
N LEU A 541 -2.77 -2.45 20.70
CA LEU A 541 -2.84 -1.05 20.26
C LEU A 541 -2.02 -0.16 21.19
N THR A 542 -1.11 0.61 20.61
CA THR A 542 -0.40 1.70 21.29
C THR A 542 -0.82 3.05 20.73
N LEU A 543 -1.36 3.90 21.61
CA LEU A 543 -1.68 5.29 21.31
C LEU A 543 -0.62 6.18 21.97
N HIS A 544 0.17 6.89 21.16
CA HIS A 544 1.19 7.81 21.63
C HIS A 544 0.77 9.27 21.38
N GLY A 545 0.75 10.10 22.42
CA GLY A 545 0.53 11.54 22.30
C GLY A 545 -0.87 11.94 21.84
N GLN A 546 -1.86 11.06 22.03
CA GLN A 546 -3.22 11.27 21.54
C GLN A 546 -4.12 11.87 22.63
N THR A 547 -5.23 12.50 22.21
CA THR A 547 -6.30 12.92 23.11
C THR A 547 -7.62 12.35 22.60
N LEU A 548 -8.25 11.47 23.38
CA LEU A 548 -9.50 10.80 23.00
C LEU A 548 -10.56 10.94 24.10
N THR A 549 -11.81 11.12 23.67
CA THR A 549 -12.95 11.21 24.59
C THR A 549 -13.96 10.07 24.44
N THR A 550 -13.68 9.10 23.57
CA THR A 550 -14.53 7.94 23.29
C THR A 550 -13.68 6.75 22.85
N MET A 551 -14.22 5.55 23.02
CA MET A 551 -13.66 4.29 22.52
C MET A 551 -14.64 3.50 21.65
N GLU A 552 -15.78 4.07 21.24
CA GLU A 552 -16.79 3.34 20.44
C GLU A 552 -16.22 2.73 19.15
N ASN A 553 -15.12 3.32 18.68
CA ASN A 553 -14.41 2.94 17.48
C ASN A 553 -13.17 2.07 17.73
N LEU A 554 -12.75 1.86 18.98
CA LEU A 554 -11.68 0.92 19.31
C LEU A 554 -12.31 -0.43 19.60
N ARG A 555 -12.07 -1.43 18.75
CA ARG A 555 -12.73 -2.74 18.81
C ARG A 555 -11.71 -3.86 18.77
N ASN A 556 -12.01 -4.93 19.51
CA ASN A 556 -11.23 -6.16 19.52
C ASN A 556 -9.73 -5.89 19.76
N TRP A 557 -9.41 -5.26 20.89
CA TRP A 557 -8.02 -5.01 21.28
C TRP A 557 -7.80 -5.64 22.65
N GLU A 558 -7.03 -6.72 22.73
CA GLU A 558 -6.75 -7.40 24.00
C GLU A 558 -5.80 -6.58 24.89
N HIS A 559 -4.91 -5.78 24.28
CA HIS A 559 -3.98 -4.91 25.00
C HIS A 559 -4.03 -3.48 24.47
N LEU A 560 -4.33 -2.53 25.36
CA LEU A 560 -4.26 -1.09 25.10
C LEU A 560 -3.12 -0.46 25.89
N THR A 561 -2.19 0.19 25.19
CA THR A 561 -1.12 0.98 25.79
C THR A 561 -1.31 2.47 25.49
N LEU A 562 -1.30 3.28 26.57
CA LEU A 562 -1.33 4.73 26.50
C LEU A 562 0.06 5.28 26.82
N ALA A 563 0.71 5.90 25.84
CA ALA A 563 1.99 6.59 26.01
C ALA A 563 1.79 8.10 25.79
N GLU A 564 2.13 8.95 26.76
CA GLU A 564 1.86 10.40 26.70
C GLU A 564 0.45 10.77 26.21
N THR A 565 -0.54 9.90 26.47
CA THR A 565 -1.89 9.97 25.89
C THR A 565 -2.92 10.29 26.99
N GLU A 566 -3.90 11.12 26.65
CA GLU A 566 -5.06 11.42 27.49
C GLU A 566 -6.31 10.72 26.92
N LEU A 567 -6.88 9.79 27.68
CA LEU A 567 -8.10 9.07 27.34
C LEU A 567 -9.15 9.31 28.43
N SER A 568 -10.16 10.13 28.13
CA SER A 568 -11.22 10.50 29.08
C SER A 568 -12.60 10.06 28.61
N LEU A 569 -13.23 9.14 29.32
CA LEU A 569 -14.47 8.51 28.90
C LEU A 569 -15.62 8.85 29.84
N GLU A 570 -16.84 8.93 29.30
CA GLU A 570 -18.06 9.11 30.08
C GLU A 570 -19.04 7.97 29.81
N GLY A 571 -19.64 7.41 30.87
CA GLY A 571 -20.72 6.42 30.74
C GLY A 571 -20.28 5.04 30.26
N VAL A 572 -18.99 4.71 30.32
CA VAL A 572 -18.47 3.41 29.85
C VAL A 572 -18.69 2.33 30.93
N GLY A 573 -19.35 1.23 30.54
CA GLY A 573 -19.59 0.09 31.43
C GLY A 573 -18.51 -0.99 31.40
N THR A 574 -17.86 -1.22 30.26
CA THR A 574 -16.79 -2.23 30.15
C THR A 574 -15.73 -1.78 29.16
N LEU A 575 -14.46 -1.89 29.56
CA LEU A 575 -13.29 -1.88 28.70
C LEU A 575 -12.85 -3.33 28.50
N GLU A 576 -12.93 -3.80 27.26
CA GLU A 576 -12.60 -5.16 26.85
C GLU A 576 -11.10 -5.28 26.48
N ALA A 577 -10.21 -4.78 27.34
CA ALA A 577 -8.76 -4.76 27.09
C ALA A 577 -7.96 -4.66 28.39
N GLY A 578 -6.82 -5.37 28.45
CA GLY A 578 -5.76 -5.10 29.42
C GLY A 578 -5.17 -3.71 29.15
N LEU A 579 -4.84 -2.97 30.21
CA LEU A 579 -4.52 -1.55 30.11
C LEU A 579 -3.13 -1.26 30.68
N SER A 580 -2.24 -0.73 29.84
CA SER A 580 -0.95 -0.18 30.24
C SER A 580 -0.96 1.35 30.11
N ILE A 581 -0.72 2.05 31.22
CA ILE A 581 -0.71 3.52 31.28
C ILE A 581 0.72 3.95 31.58
N GLU A 582 1.46 4.40 30.58
CA GLU A 582 2.83 4.85 30.77
C GLU A 582 2.91 6.20 31.52
N ALA A 583 4.11 6.52 32.00
CA ALA A 583 4.36 7.79 32.66
C ALA A 583 4.04 8.97 31.71
N GLY A 584 3.27 9.95 32.21
CA GLY A 584 2.82 11.09 31.41
C GLY A 584 1.47 10.89 30.71
N SER A 585 0.91 9.67 30.73
CA SER A 585 -0.45 9.38 30.26
C SER A 585 -1.50 9.55 31.37
N GLU A 586 -2.74 9.81 30.97
CA GLU A 586 -3.92 9.87 31.83
C GLU A 586 -5.05 9.01 31.26
N PHE A 587 -5.56 8.10 32.09
CA PHE A 587 -6.80 7.36 31.82
C PHE A 587 -7.87 7.79 32.82
N ARG A 588 -8.99 8.31 32.31
CA ARG A 588 -10.11 8.78 33.14
C ARG A 588 -11.42 8.19 32.66
N VAL A 589 -12.23 7.70 33.58
CA VAL A 589 -13.63 7.34 33.33
C VAL A 589 -14.54 7.98 34.36
N THR A 590 -15.62 8.62 33.91
CA THR A 590 -16.65 9.22 34.78
C THR A 590 -18.04 8.69 34.45
N GLY A 591 -18.91 8.62 35.46
CA GLY A 591 -20.30 8.19 35.29
C GLY A 591 -20.46 6.75 34.80
N GLY A 592 -19.50 5.87 35.13
CA GLY A 592 -19.54 4.45 34.74
C GLY A 592 -20.86 3.80 35.16
N GLY A 593 -21.49 3.06 34.24
CA GLY A 593 -22.71 2.31 34.54
C GLY A 593 -24.05 2.96 34.17
N ARG A 594 -24.08 4.23 33.73
CA ARG A 594 -25.29 4.83 33.15
C ARG A 594 -25.61 4.13 31.83
N GLY A 595 -26.54 3.18 31.89
CA GLY A 595 -26.86 2.17 30.86
C GLY A 595 -26.52 2.49 29.40
N ALA A 596 -25.90 1.52 28.72
CA ALA A 596 -25.73 1.52 27.28
C ALA A 596 -27.07 1.77 26.55
N PRO A 597 -27.09 2.56 25.45
CA PRO A 597 -28.26 2.65 24.60
C PRO A 597 -28.60 1.25 24.08
N THR A 598 -29.88 0.88 24.19
CA THR A 598 -30.42 -0.47 23.93
C THR A 598 -30.05 -1.01 22.54
N GLY A 599 -29.03 -1.87 22.47
CA GLY A 599 -28.60 -2.59 21.27
C GLY A 599 -27.91 -3.92 21.62
N ALA A 600 -28.74 -4.97 21.80
CA ALA A 600 -28.48 -6.42 21.89
C ALA A 600 -27.12 -6.98 22.42
N PRO A 601 -27.12 -7.80 23.50
CA PRO A 601 -25.96 -8.62 23.87
C PRO A 601 -25.96 -9.99 23.17
N SER A 602 -24.81 -10.40 22.64
CA SER A 602 -24.43 -11.80 22.38
C SER A 602 -23.97 -12.50 23.66
N ALA A 603 -24.05 -13.83 23.67
CA ALA A 603 -24.35 -14.63 24.84
C ALA A 603 -23.18 -14.91 25.82
N GLY A 604 -23.49 -14.79 27.11
CA GLY A 604 -23.02 -15.70 28.18
C GLY A 604 -21.86 -15.23 29.05
N HIS A 605 -22.16 -14.53 30.15
CA HIS A 605 -21.90 -14.97 31.55
C HIS A 605 -22.35 -13.89 32.57
N VAL A 606 -22.94 -14.41 33.65
CA VAL A 606 -23.22 -13.87 35.00
C VAL A 606 -23.76 -12.43 35.15
N ALA A 607 -25.02 -12.35 35.59
CA ALA A 607 -25.65 -11.15 36.10
C ALA A 607 -24.92 -10.60 37.35
N SER A 608 -24.47 -9.35 37.30
CA SER A 608 -24.18 -8.58 38.53
C SER A 608 -25.49 -7.98 39.06
N ALA A 609 -25.71 -8.13 40.35
CA ALA A 609 -26.91 -7.71 41.04
C ALA A 609 -27.00 -6.18 41.12
N SER A 610 -27.89 -5.58 40.33
CA SER A 610 -28.58 -4.30 40.61
C SER A 610 -27.77 -3.04 40.98
N GLY A 611 -26.51 -2.90 40.58
CA GLY A 611 -25.75 -1.64 40.60
C GLY A 611 -25.23 -1.24 39.22
N GLU A 612 -25.19 0.05 38.92
CA GLU A 612 -24.48 0.61 37.77
C GLU A 612 -22.95 0.42 38.04
N GLY A 613 -22.06 0.32 37.04
CA GLY A 613 -20.63 0.10 37.32
C GLY A 613 -19.73 0.06 36.08
N MET A 614 -18.43 -0.09 36.30
CA MET A 614 -17.42 -0.19 35.25
C MET A 614 -16.54 -1.43 35.46
N THR A 615 -16.23 -2.15 34.39
CA THR A 615 -15.25 -3.25 34.38
C THR A 615 -14.12 -2.98 33.41
N ILE A 616 -12.87 -3.25 33.80
CA ILE A 616 -11.72 -3.40 32.89
C ILE A 616 -11.39 -4.89 32.88
N ARG A 617 -11.37 -5.51 31.69
CA ARG A 617 -10.98 -6.92 31.54
C ARG A 617 -9.47 -7.04 31.36
N GLY A 618 -8.82 -7.91 32.13
CA GLY A 618 -7.38 -8.10 32.08
C GLY A 618 -6.61 -7.19 33.03
N ASP A 619 -5.29 -7.28 32.94
CA ASP A 619 -4.37 -6.62 33.87
C ASP A 619 -4.29 -5.11 33.62
N VAL A 620 -4.11 -4.34 34.70
CA VAL A 620 -3.88 -2.90 34.66
C VAL A 620 -2.49 -2.59 35.22
N ILE A 621 -1.62 -2.05 34.35
CA ILE A 621 -0.29 -1.58 34.71
C ILE A 621 -0.30 -0.04 34.66
N ASN A 622 -0.17 0.61 35.81
CA ASN A 622 -0.21 2.06 35.92
C ASN A 622 1.17 2.61 36.26
N ALA A 623 1.75 3.43 35.39
CA ALA A 623 2.89 4.30 35.65
C ALA A 623 2.53 5.80 35.49
N GLY A 624 1.36 6.11 34.92
CA GLY A 624 0.80 7.43 34.70
C GLY A 624 -0.26 7.83 35.72
N ALA A 625 -1.42 8.29 35.26
CA ALA A 625 -2.56 8.60 36.12
C ALA A 625 -3.80 7.80 35.71
N VAL A 626 -4.47 7.17 36.68
CA VAL A 626 -5.77 6.53 36.48
C VAL A 626 -6.81 7.14 37.41
N THR A 627 -7.96 7.53 36.87
CA THR A 627 -9.12 7.98 37.65
C THR A 627 -10.38 7.26 37.17
N LEU A 628 -10.96 6.39 37.99
CA LEU A 628 -12.22 5.70 37.67
C LEU A 628 -13.29 6.17 38.65
N SER A 629 -14.39 6.70 38.14
CA SER A 629 -15.47 7.26 38.95
C SER A 629 -16.83 6.69 38.57
N VAL A 630 -17.49 6.11 39.57
CA VAL A 630 -18.89 5.65 39.49
C VAL A 630 -19.84 6.57 40.24
N GLN A 631 -19.39 7.76 40.65
CA GLN A 631 -20.22 8.67 41.44
C GLN A 631 -21.50 9.07 40.69
N ASP A 632 -22.64 8.69 41.24
CA ASP A 632 -23.96 9.05 40.75
C ASP A 632 -24.89 9.57 41.87
N GLY A 633 -24.39 9.61 43.11
CA GLY A 633 -25.12 9.99 44.31
C GLY A 633 -25.97 8.85 44.91
N LYS A 634 -25.88 7.64 44.37
CA LYS A 634 -26.41 6.40 44.92
C LYS A 634 -25.24 5.50 45.30
N THR A 635 -25.57 4.36 45.88
CA THR A 635 -24.59 3.42 46.42
C THR A 635 -24.90 2.02 45.92
N GLY A 636 -23.88 1.17 45.86
CA GLY A 636 -23.97 -0.21 45.39
C GLY A 636 -23.39 -0.42 43.99
N ASP A 637 -22.75 0.60 43.43
CA ASP A 637 -22.04 0.50 42.17
C ASP A 637 -20.69 -0.21 42.36
N VAL A 638 -20.16 -0.83 41.30
CA VAL A 638 -18.92 -1.60 41.39
C VAL A 638 -17.95 -1.22 40.28
N ILE A 639 -16.74 -0.79 40.67
CA ILE A 639 -15.59 -0.72 39.79
C ILE A 639 -14.87 -2.07 39.86
N THR A 640 -14.72 -2.75 38.72
CA THR A 640 -14.05 -4.05 38.65
C THR A 640 -12.81 -3.98 37.77
N ILE A 641 -11.70 -4.49 38.27
CA ILE A 641 -10.52 -4.86 37.48
C ILE A 641 -10.48 -6.39 37.48
N ASP A 642 -10.80 -6.98 36.33
CA ASP A 642 -10.83 -8.42 36.16
C ASP A 642 -9.45 -8.93 35.72
N GLY A 643 -8.47 -8.78 36.62
CA GLY A 643 -7.06 -9.07 36.43
C GLY A 643 -6.23 -8.52 37.58
N ASP A 644 -4.91 -8.45 37.39
CA ASP A 644 -3.99 -7.86 38.34
C ASP A 644 -4.00 -6.32 38.24
N TYR A 645 -3.85 -5.64 39.38
CA TYR A 645 -3.57 -4.20 39.40
C TYR A 645 -2.16 -3.93 39.91
N THR A 646 -1.31 -3.40 39.04
CA THR A 646 0.07 -3.03 39.36
C THR A 646 0.27 -1.54 39.18
N ASN A 647 0.44 -0.81 40.27
CA ASN A 647 0.95 0.56 40.21
C ASN A 647 2.48 0.57 40.33
N THR A 648 3.15 1.01 39.26
CA THR A 648 4.60 1.05 39.14
C THR A 648 5.13 2.49 39.28
N GLY A 649 6.24 2.66 40.00
CA GLY A 649 6.93 3.95 40.09
C GLY A 649 6.12 5.05 40.79
N SER A 650 5.83 6.14 40.07
CA SER A 650 5.13 7.34 40.55
C SER A 650 3.67 7.44 40.08
N GLY A 651 3.10 6.32 39.62
CA GLY A 651 1.74 6.31 39.09
C GLY A 651 0.72 6.76 40.15
N LYS A 652 -0.25 7.56 39.74
CA LYS A 652 -1.35 8.03 40.59
C LYS A 652 -2.61 7.24 40.25
N SER A 653 -3.39 6.88 41.25
CA SER A 653 -4.63 6.14 41.07
C SER A 653 -5.71 6.69 41.97
N ALA A 654 -6.87 7.05 41.42
CA ALA A 654 -8.02 7.54 42.16
C ALA A 654 -9.26 6.74 41.75
N PHE A 655 -9.65 5.78 42.59
CA PHE A 655 -10.93 5.08 42.46
C PHE A 655 -11.98 5.82 43.29
N VAL A 656 -12.93 6.44 42.60
CA VAL A 656 -13.86 7.40 43.17
C VAL A 656 -15.24 6.75 43.33
N LEU A 657 -15.66 6.60 44.58
CA LEU A 657 -16.82 5.82 45.02
C LEU A 657 -17.78 6.70 45.83
N ASP A 658 -19.06 6.34 45.86
CA ASP A 658 -20.05 6.90 46.78
C ASP A 658 -20.21 6.02 48.03
N THR A 659 -20.43 6.63 49.17
CA THR A 659 -20.69 5.95 50.45
C THR A 659 -21.77 6.71 51.20
N VAL A 660 -22.74 6.00 51.77
CA VAL A 660 -23.78 6.62 52.62
C VAL A 660 -23.61 6.09 54.04
N LEU A 661 -23.28 7.01 54.95
CA LEU A 661 -23.08 6.70 56.37
C LEU A 661 -24.31 7.04 57.22
N GLU A 662 -25.50 6.57 56.80
CA GLU A 662 -26.78 6.84 57.47
C GLU A 662 -27.70 5.60 57.51
N GLY A 663 -28.35 5.33 58.66
CA GLY A 663 -29.40 4.31 58.79
C GLY A 663 -28.93 2.89 59.15
N ALA A 664 -29.85 1.91 59.08
CA ALA A 664 -29.57 0.49 59.30
C ALA A 664 -29.32 -0.22 57.96
N GLY A 665 -28.05 -0.49 57.67
CA GLY A 665 -27.57 -1.03 56.40
C GLY A 665 -26.77 0.03 55.65
N PHE A 666 -25.44 -0.01 55.80
CA PHE A 666 -24.55 0.87 55.07
C PHE A 666 -24.51 0.41 53.62
N ALA A 667 -24.58 1.38 52.72
CA ALA A 667 -24.42 1.13 51.32
C ALA A 667 -23.22 1.95 50.84
N THR A 668 -22.33 1.30 50.12
CA THR A 668 -21.13 1.88 49.55
C THR A 668 -20.93 1.24 48.19
N ASP A 669 -20.32 1.99 47.30
CA ASP A 669 -19.76 1.41 46.09
C ASP A 669 -18.49 0.62 46.44
N ARG A 670 -18.07 -0.26 45.54
CA ARG A 670 -16.93 -1.13 45.80
C ARG A 670 -15.94 -1.15 44.65
N LEU A 671 -14.66 -1.19 45.00
CA LEU A 671 -13.59 -1.60 44.09
C LEU A 671 -13.37 -3.12 44.22
N VAL A 672 -13.41 -3.85 43.12
CA VAL A 672 -13.13 -5.28 43.07
C VAL A 672 -11.94 -5.49 42.14
N ILE A 673 -10.90 -6.16 42.65
CA ILE A 673 -9.74 -6.59 41.86
C ILE A 673 -9.67 -8.11 41.97
N THR A 674 -9.87 -8.82 40.86
CA THR A 674 -9.99 -10.29 40.91
C THR A 674 -8.62 -10.98 41.04
N GLY A 675 -7.54 -10.33 40.62
CA GLY A 675 -6.16 -10.80 40.71
C GLY A 675 -5.35 -10.22 41.88
N ASP A 676 -4.04 -10.17 41.70
CA ASP A 676 -3.06 -9.63 42.64
C ASP A 676 -3.03 -8.08 42.60
N THR A 677 -2.63 -7.47 43.71
CA THR A 677 -2.41 -6.02 43.78
C THR A 677 -0.99 -5.68 44.18
N SER A 678 -0.43 -4.61 43.61
CA SER A 678 0.87 -4.08 44.02
C SER A 678 0.97 -2.55 43.80
N GLY A 679 1.88 -1.91 44.54
CA GLY A 679 2.05 -0.46 44.53
C GLY A 679 1.02 0.29 45.36
N GLU A 680 1.00 1.63 45.26
CA GLU A 680 0.04 2.47 45.97
C GLU A 680 -1.31 2.53 45.23
N ILE A 681 -2.41 2.38 45.96
CA ILE A 681 -3.77 2.39 45.40
C ILE A 681 -4.59 3.43 46.15
N GLY A 682 -5.04 4.47 45.47
CA GLY A 682 -5.80 5.54 46.10
C GLY A 682 -7.31 5.41 45.90
N LEU A 683 -8.04 5.56 47.00
CA LEU A 683 -9.50 5.57 47.05
C LEU A 683 -10.01 6.96 47.42
N SER A 684 -11.05 7.44 46.74
CA SER A 684 -11.79 8.64 47.10
C SER A 684 -13.24 8.25 47.35
N LEU A 685 -13.77 8.60 48.52
CA LEU A 685 -15.14 8.28 48.90
C LEU A 685 -15.92 9.58 49.07
N ALA A 686 -17.06 9.74 48.39
CA ALA A 686 -18.02 10.82 48.63
C ALA A 686 -19.17 10.38 49.53
N GLY A 687 -19.96 11.35 50.01
CA GLY A 687 -21.10 11.11 50.91
C GLY A 687 -20.70 10.76 52.35
N LEU A 688 -19.45 11.07 52.72
CA LEU A 688 -18.88 10.79 54.04
C LEU A 688 -19.44 11.67 55.18
N ASP A 689 -20.41 12.54 54.91
CA ASP A 689 -21.07 13.38 55.91
C ASP A 689 -22.31 12.70 56.48
N SER A 690 -22.17 11.97 57.59
CA SER A 690 -23.34 11.53 58.36
C SER A 690 -23.98 12.76 58.99
N ALA A 691 -25.21 13.14 58.63
CA ALA A 691 -25.93 14.27 59.21
C ALA A 691 -26.39 14.04 60.67
N GLY A 692 -25.54 13.43 61.50
CA GLY A 692 -25.84 13.04 62.89
C GLY A 692 -26.62 11.73 63.03
N ALA A 693 -26.66 10.90 61.99
CA ALA A 693 -27.29 9.59 62.03
C ALA A 693 -26.54 8.60 62.96
N GLU A 694 -27.27 7.68 63.60
CA GLU A 694 -26.68 6.63 64.42
C GLU A 694 -26.03 5.57 63.52
N VAL A 695 -24.71 5.41 63.66
CA VAL A 695 -23.89 4.50 62.86
C VAL A 695 -23.57 3.26 63.72
N THR A 696 -23.95 2.07 63.26
CA THR A 696 -23.90 0.84 64.08
C THR A 696 -22.99 -0.28 63.55
N GLU A 697 -22.56 -0.25 62.29
CA GLU A 697 -21.59 -1.22 61.75
C GLU A 697 -20.17 -0.81 62.12
N LEU A 698 -19.30 -1.80 62.38
CA LEU A 698 -17.92 -1.57 62.77
C LEU A 698 -16.95 -1.69 61.59
N GLU A 699 -17.38 -2.30 60.49
CA GLU A 699 -16.60 -2.55 59.27
C GLU A 699 -17.51 -2.35 58.05
N ILE A 700 -17.04 -1.57 57.07
CA ILE A 700 -17.72 -1.32 55.79
C ILE A 700 -16.76 -1.71 54.66
N ASP A 701 -17.07 -2.78 53.93
CA ASP A 701 -16.22 -3.28 52.85
C ASP A 701 -16.23 -2.35 51.63
N VAL A 702 -15.07 -1.82 51.26
CA VAL A 702 -14.91 -0.88 50.14
C VAL A 702 -14.00 -1.42 49.03
N VAL A 703 -13.15 -2.41 49.34
CA VAL A 703 -12.32 -3.11 48.36
C VAL A 703 -12.41 -4.62 48.57
N SER A 704 -12.50 -5.37 47.48
CA SER A 704 -12.26 -6.82 47.47
C SER A 704 -11.06 -7.14 46.59
N VAL A 705 -10.16 -8.01 47.09
CA VAL A 705 -8.99 -8.50 46.35
C VAL A 705 -9.05 -10.03 46.31
N GLY A 706 -9.11 -10.59 45.10
CA GLY A 706 -9.21 -12.04 44.90
C GLY A 706 -7.87 -12.78 45.00
N GLY A 707 -6.78 -12.11 44.65
CA GLY A 707 -5.41 -12.61 44.74
C GLY A 707 -4.65 -12.10 45.97
N ALA A 708 -3.32 -11.97 45.85
CA ALA A 708 -2.48 -11.42 46.89
C ALA A 708 -2.64 -9.90 47.02
N SER A 709 -3.05 -9.43 48.20
CA SER A 709 -3.16 -8.00 48.54
C SER A 709 -1.81 -7.37 48.90
N ASN A 710 -0.83 -7.40 47.99
CA ASN A 710 0.50 -6.81 48.24
C ASN A 710 0.55 -5.28 47.99
N GLY A 711 -0.56 -4.67 47.54
CA GLY A 711 -0.70 -3.23 47.37
C GLY A 711 -0.93 -2.48 48.68
N THR A 712 -0.61 -1.19 48.69
CA THR A 712 -0.92 -0.27 49.82
C THR A 712 -2.09 0.61 49.45
N PHE A 713 -3.25 0.35 50.06
CA PHE A 713 -4.45 1.18 49.83
C PHE A 713 -4.47 2.41 50.74
N ARG A 714 -4.83 3.56 50.18
CA ARG A 714 -4.92 4.84 50.92
C ARG A 714 -6.23 5.56 50.62
N LEU A 715 -6.83 6.12 51.67
CA LEU A 715 -7.93 7.06 51.51
C LEU A 715 -7.36 8.43 51.13
N MET A 716 -7.78 8.98 50.00
CA MET A 716 -7.39 10.31 49.54
C MET A 716 -8.20 11.42 50.19
N ASP A 717 -9.49 11.14 50.41
CA ASP A 717 -10.47 12.12 50.85
C ASP A 717 -11.22 11.60 52.07
N GLY A 718 -11.20 12.38 53.15
CA GLY A 718 -11.85 12.05 54.42
C GLY A 718 -12.27 13.33 55.14
N ASN A 719 -13.35 13.25 55.93
CA ASN A 719 -13.86 14.41 56.67
C ASN A 719 -13.02 14.72 57.94
N TYR A 720 -12.02 13.89 58.22
CA TYR A 720 -11.04 14.08 59.28
C TYR A 720 -9.65 13.65 58.80
N VAL A 721 -8.61 14.31 59.31
CA VAL A 721 -7.22 13.89 59.12
C VAL A 721 -6.66 13.61 60.49
N THR A 722 -6.17 12.39 60.69
CA THR A 722 -5.59 11.96 61.96
C THR A 722 -4.26 12.67 62.21
N SER A 723 -3.77 12.62 63.45
CA SER A 723 -2.54 13.32 63.85
C SER A 723 -1.27 12.81 63.15
N ASP A 724 -1.31 11.60 62.57
CA ASP A 724 -0.30 10.99 61.71
C ASP A 724 -0.43 11.39 60.23
N GLY A 725 -1.44 12.20 59.87
CA GLY A 725 -1.63 12.74 58.53
C GLY A 725 -2.45 11.86 57.59
N GLU A 726 -3.00 10.74 58.07
CA GLU A 726 -3.88 9.87 57.28
C GLU A 726 -5.31 10.43 57.22
N HIS A 727 -5.97 10.25 56.07
CA HIS A 727 -7.38 10.59 55.94
C HIS A 727 -8.25 9.53 56.64
N ALA A 728 -9.28 9.99 57.33
CA ALA A 728 -10.22 9.18 58.07
C ALA A 728 -11.62 9.79 58.01
N VAL A 729 -12.61 9.02 58.44
CA VAL A 729 -14.02 9.44 58.41
C VAL A 729 -14.61 9.38 59.80
N ILE A 730 -15.06 10.51 60.33
CA ILE A 730 -15.88 10.56 61.53
C ILE A 730 -17.34 10.43 61.12
N ALA A 731 -18.00 9.38 61.61
CA ALA A 731 -19.44 9.20 61.43
C ALA A 731 -20.08 8.72 62.74
N GLY A 732 -21.06 9.49 63.23
CA GLY A 732 -21.65 9.29 64.56
C GLY A 732 -20.60 9.37 65.68
N ALA A 733 -20.47 8.28 66.45
CA ALA A 733 -19.52 8.17 67.57
C ALA A 733 -18.17 7.52 67.19
N TYR A 734 -17.99 7.18 65.91
CA TYR A 734 -16.87 6.36 65.46
C TYR A 734 -15.98 7.14 64.49
N LEU A 735 -14.67 6.86 64.57
CA LEU A 735 -13.67 7.25 63.60
C LEU A 735 -13.32 6.01 62.77
N TYR A 736 -13.61 6.05 61.48
CA TYR A 736 -13.31 5.01 60.50
C TYR A 736 -11.98 5.27 59.82
N ARG A 737 -11.16 4.23 59.72
CA ARG A 737 -9.92 4.22 58.93
C ARG A 737 -9.94 3.03 57.98
N LEU A 738 -9.29 3.19 56.83
CA LEU A 738 -9.11 2.06 55.91
C LEU A 738 -8.18 1.02 56.54
N ALA A 739 -8.63 -0.23 56.62
CA ALA A 739 -7.90 -1.34 57.22
C ALA A 739 -8.01 -2.59 56.35
N GLU A 740 -6.93 -3.36 56.29
CA GLU A 740 -6.88 -4.64 55.58
C GLU A 740 -7.68 -5.71 56.34
N THR A 741 -8.48 -6.48 55.61
CA THR A 741 -9.30 -7.58 56.12
C THR A 741 -8.87 -8.90 55.47
N ALA A 742 -9.56 -10.01 55.76
CA ALA A 742 -9.24 -11.29 55.15
C ALA A 742 -9.54 -11.34 53.63
N ASP A 743 -10.51 -10.56 53.16
CA ASP A 743 -11.07 -10.62 51.80
C ASP A 743 -10.84 -9.31 51.00
N GLY A 744 -10.06 -8.36 51.54
CA GLY A 744 -9.77 -7.06 50.92
C GLY A 744 -9.53 -5.94 51.93
N TRP A 745 -10.22 -4.81 51.77
CA TRP A 745 -10.10 -3.64 52.65
C TRP A 745 -11.45 -3.05 53.02
N ALA A 746 -11.57 -2.65 54.29
CA ALA A 746 -12.79 -2.07 54.85
C ALA A 746 -12.49 -0.76 55.59
N LEU A 747 -13.48 0.13 55.65
CA LEU A 747 -13.49 1.20 56.64
C LEU A 747 -13.82 0.60 58.01
N SER A 748 -12.84 0.55 58.91
CA SER A 748 -12.97 -0.03 60.25
C SER A 748 -13.00 1.05 61.32
N ALA A 749 -13.95 0.95 62.25
CA ALA A 749 -14.13 1.85 63.38
C ALA A 749 -13.10 1.63 64.53
N LEU A 750 -12.14 0.71 64.35
CA LEU A 750 -11.36 0.12 65.44
C LEU A 750 -9.99 0.79 65.65
N SER A 751 -9.66 1.07 66.92
CA SER A 751 -8.28 1.31 67.36
C SER A 751 -7.55 -0.01 67.53
N SER A 752 -6.27 -0.05 67.18
CA SER A 752 -5.38 -1.22 67.26
C SER A 752 -5.09 -1.71 68.70
N THR A 753 -5.82 -1.23 69.70
CA THR A 753 -5.78 -1.71 71.10
C THR A 753 -7.16 -2.05 71.67
N GLY A 754 -8.23 -2.07 70.87
CA GLY A 754 -9.57 -2.43 71.34
C GLY A 754 -10.22 -1.40 72.28
N GLU A 755 -9.74 -0.16 72.29
CA GLU A 755 -10.35 0.94 73.05
C GLU A 755 -10.82 2.03 72.08
N VAL A 756 -12.11 2.35 72.13
CA VAL A 756 -12.71 3.45 71.36
C VAL A 756 -12.05 4.76 71.80
N HIS A 757 -11.17 5.33 70.98
CA HIS A 757 -10.81 6.73 71.13
C HIS A 757 -11.96 7.56 70.58
N TYR A 758 -13.00 7.69 71.40
CA TYR A 758 -14.08 8.68 71.46
C TYR A 758 -15.30 8.00 72.10
N GLY A 759 -15.32 7.96 73.44
CA GLY A 759 -16.52 7.54 74.17
C GLY A 759 -17.68 8.53 73.97
N PRO A 760 -18.95 8.08 73.92
CA PRO A 760 -20.15 8.90 73.70
C PRO A 760 -20.50 9.86 74.87
N SER A 761 -19.50 10.29 75.64
CA SER A 761 -19.62 11.24 76.74
C SER A 761 -18.54 12.33 76.75
N ALA A 762 -17.79 12.51 75.65
CA ALA A 762 -16.86 13.63 75.52
C ALA A 762 -17.32 14.70 74.50
N PRO A 763 -18.46 15.40 74.69
CA PRO A 763 -18.55 16.75 74.18
C PRO A 763 -17.79 17.68 75.13
N ILE A 764 -17.29 18.82 74.62
CA ILE A 764 -16.88 20.01 75.39
C ILE A 764 -15.37 20.15 75.71
N HIS A 765 -14.47 20.08 74.73
CA HIS A 765 -13.20 20.83 74.85
C HIS A 765 -12.98 21.86 73.74
N ASP A 766 -13.34 21.56 72.48
CA ASP A 766 -13.27 22.58 71.42
C ASP A 766 -14.50 23.51 71.37
N SER A 767 -15.65 23.06 71.86
CA SER A 767 -16.80 23.94 72.10
C SER A 767 -16.75 24.67 73.45
N TYR A 768 -15.84 24.32 74.37
CA TYR A 768 -15.75 24.99 75.67
C TYR A 768 -15.19 26.42 75.54
N GLY A 769 -14.24 26.66 74.62
CA GLY A 769 -13.73 27.99 74.32
C GLY A 769 -14.81 28.90 73.71
N ALA A 770 -15.56 28.40 72.73
CA ALA A 770 -16.65 29.14 72.08
C ALA A 770 -17.88 29.32 73.00
N SER A 771 -18.18 28.33 73.85
CA SER A 771 -19.28 28.40 74.82
C SER A 771 -18.95 29.29 76.02
N LEU A 772 -17.70 29.36 76.49
CA LEU A 772 -17.25 30.35 77.48
C LEU A 772 -17.19 31.76 76.90
N LEU A 773 -16.97 31.93 75.59
CA LEU A 773 -17.06 33.22 74.91
C LEU A 773 -18.53 33.68 74.79
N ALA A 774 -19.46 32.74 74.58
CA ALA A 774 -20.91 32.98 74.60
C ALA A 774 -21.46 33.18 76.03
N PHE A 775 -20.87 32.57 77.06
CA PHE A 775 -21.23 32.77 78.48
C PHE A 775 -20.57 34.00 79.12
N ASN A 776 -19.44 34.48 78.57
CA ASN A 776 -18.78 35.74 78.98
C ASN A 776 -19.15 36.94 78.10
N ALA A 777 -19.96 36.76 77.06
CA ALA A 777 -20.65 37.86 76.41
C ALA A 777 -21.78 38.35 77.34
N PRO A 778 -21.82 39.64 77.72
CA PRO A 778 -22.85 40.16 78.62
C PRO A 778 -24.25 39.97 78.03
N SER A 779 -25.11 39.23 78.74
CA SER A 779 -26.55 39.17 78.48
C SER A 779 -27.15 40.58 78.44
N ALA A 780 -28.06 40.81 77.48
CA ALA A 780 -28.83 42.04 77.27
C ALA A 780 -29.88 42.33 78.38
N LEU A 781 -29.43 42.30 79.64
CA LEU A 781 -30.14 42.79 80.82
C LEU A 781 -29.34 43.86 81.59
N ARG A 782 -28.20 44.30 81.06
CA ARG A 782 -27.59 45.60 81.40
C ARG A 782 -28.10 46.67 80.42
N GLY A 783 -29.42 46.83 80.38
CA GLY A 783 -30.09 47.77 79.48
C GLY A 783 -31.52 48.12 79.84
N ARG A 784 -32.02 47.70 81.02
CA ARG A 784 -33.26 48.25 81.57
C ARG A 784 -33.12 48.55 83.04
N GLY A 785 -32.90 49.84 83.32
CA GLY A 785 -33.30 50.44 84.58
C GLY A 785 -32.41 51.58 85.07
N SER A 786 -32.57 52.78 84.53
CA SER A 786 -32.80 53.92 85.44
C SER A 786 -33.70 54.96 84.79
N SER A 787 -34.71 55.34 85.57
CA SER A 787 -35.73 56.34 85.34
C SER A 787 -35.21 57.66 84.79
N GLN A 788 -35.68 58.05 83.60
CA GLN A 788 -36.13 59.39 83.16
C GLN A 788 -36.21 59.36 81.62
N ASP A 789 -37.37 59.07 81.04
CA ASP A 789 -38.03 60.04 80.17
C ASP A 789 -39.40 59.57 79.70
N PHE A 790 -40.40 60.34 80.13
CA PHE A 790 -41.75 60.40 79.61
C PHE A 790 -41.75 61.33 78.40
N ARG A 791 -42.36 60.90 77.28
CA ARG A 791 -42.94 61.65 76.13
C ARG A 791 -42.57 60.91 74.83
N THR A 792 -43.45 60.40 73.98
CA THR A 792 -44.86 60.71 73.65
C THR A 792 -45.43 59.53 72.83
N LEU A 793 -46.67 59.14 73.16
CA LEU A 793 -47.83 58.80 72.30
C LEU A 793 -47.62 58.20 70.89
N ALA A 794 -48.48 57.35 70.31
CA ALA A 794 -49.67 56.61 70.73
C ALA A 794 -50.21 55.92 69.46
N TRP A 795 -50.83 54.75 69.65
CA TRP A 795 -52.05 54.27 68.97
C TRP A 795 -52.08 53.79 67.51
N GLY A 796 -52.83 52.69 67.37
CA GLY A 796 -53.51 52.20 66.15
C GLY A 796 -52.65 51.23 65.36
N GLY A 797 -53.11 50.05 64.92
CA GLY A 797 -54.44 49.52 64.77
C GLY A 797 -54.37 48.42 63.69
N ALA A 798 -55.33 47.51 63.73
CA ALA A 798 -55.50 46.31 62.91
C ALA A 798 -55.29 46.44 61.38
N GLY A 799 -55.02 45.29 60.75
CA GLY A 799 -55.81 44.88 59.58
C GLY A 799 -55.05 44.46 58.31
N ALA A 800 -55.43 43.26 57.84
CA ALA A 800 -55.75 42.92 56.45
C ALA A 800 -54.63 42.66 55.40
N ASP A 801 -54.72 41.45 54.85
CA ASP A 801 -54.91 41.09 53.44
C ASP A 801 -53.87 41.40 52.34
N ALA A 802 -53.58 40.31 51.62
CA ALA A 802 -53.63 40.15 50.16
C ALA A 802 -52.47 40.61 49.24
N ALA A 803 -52.06 39.61 48.44
CA ALA A 803 -51.93 39.60 46.97
C ALA A 803 -50.64 40.09 46.26
N GLY A 804 -50.33 39.36 45.18
CA GLY A 804 -49.60 39.77 43.96
C GLY A 804 -48.10 39.52 44.01
N GLN A 805 -47.51 38.64 43.18
CA GLN A 805 -47.10 38.85 41.76
C GLN A 805 -46.14 40.04 41.61
N ASP A 806 -44.95 39.94 41.01
CA ASP A 806 -44.48 39.14 39.87
C ASP A 806 -43.15 38.39 40.14
#